data_AF-A0A7K9C4Z2-F1
#
_entry.id   AF-A0A7K9C4Z2-F1
#
_cell.length_a   1.000
_cell.length_b   1.000
_cell.length_c   1.000
_cell.angle_alpha   90.00
_cell.angle_beta   90.00
_cell.angle_gamma   90.00
#
_symmetry.space_group_name_H-M   'P 1'
#
loop_
_entity.id
_entity.type
_entity.pdbx_description
1 polymer ?
#
loop_
_entity_poly.entity_id
_entity_poly.type
_entity_poly.pdbx_seq_one_letter_code
_entity_poly.pdbx_strand_id
1 'polypeptide(L)'
;PQARTAPRRRKRDWVIPPIKVPENERGPFPKKLVQIKSNRDRDTKIFYSITGQGADAPPEGIFTIEKESGWMKVTQPLDRERIDKYHLFSHAVSENGKPVEEPMEIIVTVTDQNDNKPQFTQEVFRGSVPEGALPGTSVMQVTATDADDAVETYNGVIAYSILSQEPREPHPHMFTVNRATGTLSVIASGLDRERVRQYTLTVQAADLDGEGLTTTALAVIEIADVNDNAPEFDPKTYKAAVPENEAGREVARLVVTDLDQPNTPAWRAVYSILRGNEGGAFTIATDPASNEGVLRTAKALDYEAKKQFVLHVAVTNEAPFAVKLPTATAVVTVNVEDVNEAPIFDPPVRFAQVPEDVPPGHTLTSCTAQDPDKSQGQRIKYLVGHDPAGWLAVHPENGLVTARDHLDRESPFVKNSTYTAMLLAVDDGSPPATGTGTLLLTLLDVNDHGPEAEPRDITICNRSPQPQILTVTDRDLPPNTGPFRAELTHGSGDSWAVEVGSEDGTVTLRLVAPLEPDLYSVYLRLLDRPGKAQLTVITARVCDCEGPAQGCPQRSQPATALPFVLAGLGALLALLLILLLLLLFVRRRKVTKEPLLLPEDDTRDNVFYYGEEGGGEEDQDYDLRQLHRGLDARPEVLLRNDVAPTLLPAPQYRPRPANPDDIGTFIEENLKAADADPTAPPYDSLLVFDYEGSGSEATSLSSLNSSDSDRDQDYDYLNDWGSRFKKLADLYGGGEDDD
;
A
#
# COMPACT_ATOMS: atom_id res chain seq x y z
N PRO A 1 -39.79 111.00 6.71
CA PRO A 1 -38.63 110.70 7.58
C PRO A 1 -38.25 109.20 7.55
N GLN A 2 -37.28 108.84 6.71
CA GLN A 2 -36.34 107.73 6.92
C GLN A 2 -35.29 107.80 5.80
N ALA A 3 -34.08 108.22 6.14
CA ALA A 3 -33.00 108.36 5.18
C ALA A 3 -32.36 106.99 4.91
N ARG A 4 -32.43 106.50 3.67
CA ARG A 4 -31.60 105.39 3.22
C ARG A 4 -30.21 105.92 2.89
N THR A 5 -29.24 105.66 3.76
CA THR A 5 -27.82 105.86 3.47
C THR A 5 -27.41 104.98 2.28
N ALA A 6 -26.87 105.62 1.23
CA ALA A 6 -26.37 104.89 0.07
C ALA A 6 -25.16 104.01 0.47
N PRO A 7 -25.02 102.80 -0.08
CA PRO A 7 -23.88 101.93 0.22
C PRO A 7 -22.59 102.58 -0.26
N ARG A 8 -21.62 102.76 0.64
CA ARG A 8 -20.25 103.18 0.28
C ARG A 8 -19.66 102.13 -0.67
N ARG A 9 -19.21 102.56 -1.85
CA ARG A 9 -18.37 101.73 -2.75
C ARG A 9 -17.13 101.27 -1.98
N ARG A 10 -17.07 99.98 -1.62
CA ARG A 10 -15.81 99.33 -1.22
C ARG A 10 -14.95 99.27 -2.48
N LYS A 11 -13.70 99.75 -2.39
CA LYS A 11 -12.73 99.62 -3.48
C LYS A 11 -12.50 98.12 -3.72
N ARG A 12 -12.36 97.70 -4.99
CA ARG A 12 -11.80 96.37 -5.27
C ARG A 12 -10.33 96.41 -4.90
N ASP A 13 -9.92 95.52 -4.03
CA ASP A 13 -8.51 95.27 -3.74
C ASP A 13 -7.88 94.63 -4.98
N TRP A 14 -6.80 95.21 -5.47
CA TRP A 14 -6.12 94.74 -6.69
C TRP A 14 -5.11 93.67 -6.29
N VAL A 15 -5.53 92.41 -6.38
CA VAL A 15 -4.65 91.25 -6.18
C VAL A 15 -3.65 91.18 -7.35
N ILE A 16 -2.37 90.98 -7.05
CA ILE A 16 -1.34 90.75 -8.06
C ILE A 16 -1.58 89.37 -8.71
N PRO A 17 -1.59 89.25 -10.05
CA PRO A 17 -1.71 87.95 -10.71
C PRO A 17 -0.48 87.08 -10.39
N PRO A 18 -0.63 85.74 -10.26
CA PRO A 18 0.48 84.84 -10.01
C PRO A 18 1.64 85.04 -10.99
N ILE A 19 2.85 85.13 -10.46
CA ILE A 19 4.06 85.35 -11.25
C ILE A 19 4.55 83.98 -11.73
N LYS A 20 4.55 83.77 -13.05
CA LYS A 20 5.13 82.56 -13.66
C LYS A 20 6.61 82.76 -13.94
N VAL A 21 7.47 81.85 -13.46
CA VAL A 21 8.92 81.87 -13.69
C VAL A 21 9.35 80.48 -14.18
N PRO A 22 10.00 80.36 -15.36
CA PRO A 22 10.52 79.07 -15.79
C PRO A 22 11.64 78.61 -14.85
N GLU A 23 11.65 77.32 -14.55
CA GLU A 23 12.77 76.73 -13.85
C GLU A 23 14.04 76.66 -14.71
N ASN A 24 15.15 76.34 -14.07
CA ASN A 24 16.46 76.20 -14.70
C ASN A 24 16.88 77.39 -15.58
N GLU A 25 16.27 78.57 -15.35
CA GLU A 25 16.40 79.73 -16.24
C GLU A 25 17.85 80.21 -16.29
N ARG A 26 18.42 80.22 -17.49
CA ARG A 26 19.82 80.59 -17.73
C ARG A 26 19.91 82.09 -18.04
N GLY A 27 20.52 82.86 -17.14
CA GLY A 27 20.74 84.28 -17.34
C GLY A 27 21.57 84.95 -16.24
N PRO A 28 21.87 86.25 -16.36
CA PRO A 28 22.53 87.01 -15.31
C PRO A 28 21.55 87.27 -14.15
N PHE A 29 21.79 86.63 -13.02
CA PHE A 29 21.10 86.90 -11.76
C PHE A 29 21.73 88.10 -11.03
N PRO A 30 20.96 88.86 -10.21
CA PRO A 30 19.54 88.68 -9.91
C PRO A 30 18.60 89.28 -10.96
N LYS A 31 17.63 88.48 -11.43
CA LYS A 31 16.65 88.84 -12.47
C LYS A 31 15.44 89.54 -11.86
N LYS A 32 14.99 90.65 -12.46
CA LYS A 32 13.78 91.39 -12.04
C LYS A 32 12.50 90.63 -12.44
N LEU A 33 11.56 90.49 -11.50
CA LEU A 33 10.27 89.82 -11.70
C LEU A 33 9.14 90.84 -11.88
N VAL A 34 8.79 91.55 -10.81
CA VAL A 34 7.71 92.54 -10.77
C VAL A 34 8.15 93.76 -9.96
N GLN A 35 7.57 94.92 -10.23
CA GLN A 35 7.69 96.09 -9.38
C GLN A 35 6.39 96.29 -8.60
N ILE A 36 6.43 96.20 -7.27
CA ILE A 36 5.31 96.59 -6.42
C ILE A 36 5.42 98.06 -6.04
N LYS A 37 4.28 98.74 -5.87
CA LYS A 37 4.24 100.17 -5.54
C LYS A 37 2.97 100.53 -4.79
N SER A 38 3.10 101.05 -3.56
CA SER A 38 1.98 101.70 -2.86
C SER A 38 1.69 103.05 -3.51
N ASN A 39 0.40 103.43 -3.52
CA ASN A 39 -0.04 104.74 -4.02
C ASN A 39 0.18 105.89 -3.01
N ARG A 40 0.60 105.57 -1.77
CA ARG A 40 0.93 106.53 -0.71
C ARG A 40 2.41 106.94 -0.73
N ASP A 41 3.17 106.46 -1.71
CA ASP A 41 4.55 106.88 -1.99
C ASP A 41 4.66 108.38 -2.34
N ARG A 42 3.54 108.98 -2.74
CA ARG A 42 3.39 110.42 -3.01
C ARG A 42 3.41 111.28 -1.76
N ASP A 43 2.94 110.72 -0.64
CA ASP A 43 2.72 111.44 0.62
C ASP A 43 3.84 111.17 1.64
N THR A 44 4.48 110.00 1.56
CA THR A 44 5.57 109.58 2.47
C THR A 44 6.58 108.71 1.74
N LYS A 45 7.86 108.74 2.15
CA LYS A 45 8.85 107.78 1.67
C LYS A 45 8.51 106.39 2.24
N ILE A 46 8.37 105.41 1.35
CA ILE A 46 8.01 104.02 1.66
C ILE A 46 9.22 103.12 1.43
N PHE A 47 9.38 102.17 2.34
CA PHE A 47 10.31 101.07 2.25
C PHE A 47 9.55 99.75 2.08
N TYR A 48 9.97 98.96 1.09
CA TYR A 48 9.38 97.66 0.77
C TYR A 48 10.21 96.52 1.36
N SER A 49 9.53 95.48 1.85
CA SER A 49 10.14 94.21 2.27
C SER A 49 9.23 93.04 1.89
N ILE A 50 9.81 91.83 1.79
CA ILE A 50 9.07 90.60 1.56
C ILE A 50 9.41 89.56 2.63
N THR A 51 8.44 88.72 2.98
CA THR A 51 8.56 87.62 3.94
C THR A 51 7.88 86.36 3.39
N GLY A 52 8.25 85.18 3.84
CA GLY A 52 7.72 83.89 3.40
C GLY A 52 8.82 82.93 2.90
N GLN A 53 8.38 81.75 2.48
CA GLN A 53 9.25 80.73 1.91
C GLN A 53 9.95 81.26 0.66
N GLY A 54 11.28 81.17 0.59
CA GLY A 54 12.05 81.80 -0.49
C GLY A 54 12.63 83.18 -0.13
N ALA A 55 12.19 83.82 0.95
CA ALA A 55 12.67 85.14 1.37
C ALA A 55 13.40 85.07 2.73
N ASP A 56 12.65 85.08 3.84
CA ASP A 56 13.14 85.02 5.22
C ASP A 56 12.83 83.68 5.91
N ALA A 57 12.16 82.76 5.22
CA ALA A 57 11.96 81.38 5.66
C ALA A 57 12.59 80.38 4.66
N PRO A 58 13.14 79.24 5.13
CA PRO A 58 13.84 78.27 4.28
C PRO A 58 13.02 77.76 3.08
N PRO A 59 13.61 77.71 1.86
CA PRO A 59 14.96 78.16 1.52
C PRO A 59 15.07 79.69 1.49
N GLU A 60 16.02 80.25 2.23
CA GLU A 60 16.16 81.71 2.39
C GLU A 60 16.87 82.37 1.18
N GLY A 61 16.57 83.65 0.92
CA GLY A 61 17.34 84.49 -0.01
C GLY A 61 17.15 84.24 -1.51
N ILE A 62 16.25 83.34 -1.92
CA ILE A 62 15.89 83.09 -3.33
C ILE A 62 15.22 84.32 -3.96
N PHE A 63 14.32 84.96 -3.22
CA PHE A 63 13.64 86.17 -3.61
C PHE A 63 14.09 87.34 -2.74
N THR A 64 14.37 88.47 -3.39
CA THR A 64 14.76 89.72 -2.72
C THR A 64 13.96 90.89 -3.29
N ILE A 65 13.81 91.96 -2.53
CA ILE A 65 13.16 93.19 -2.99
C ILE A 65 14.04 94.41 -2.77
N GLU A 66 14.15 95.26 -3.78
CA GLU A 66 14.83 96.56 -3.66
C GLU A 66 14.01 97.49 -2.75
N LYS A 67 14.53 97.75 -1.55
CA LYS A 67 13.85 98.46 -0.46
C LYS A 67 13.20 99.81 -0.86
N GLU A 68 13.82 100.59 -1.75
CA GLU A 68 13.29 101.91 -2.14
C GLU A 68 12.46 101.90 -3.44
N SER A 69 12.74 100.96 -4.35
CA SER A 69 12.12 100.95 -5.69
C SER A 69 10.93 99.98 -5.81
N GLY A 70 10.84 99.00 -4.90
CA GLY A 70 9.82 97.94 -4.96
C GLY A 70 10.07 96.88 -6.02
N TRP A 71 11.26 96.83 -6.67
CA TRP A 71 11.60 95.76 -7.62
C TRP A 71 11.89 94.45 -6.88
N MET A 72 10.98 93.49 -7.02
CA MET A 72 11.21 92.10 -6.63
C MET A 72 12.12 91.41 -7.66
N LYS A 73 13.06 90.60 -7.17
CA LYS A 73 14.03 89.85 -7.96
C LYS A 73 14.15 88.42 -7.48
N VAL A 74 14.49 87.52 -8.40
CA VAL A 74 15.00 86.18 -8.11
C VAL A 74 16.54 86.20 -8.19
N THR A 75 17.22 85.53 -7.25
CA THR A 75 18.69 85.58 -7.08
C THR A 75 19.44 84.40 -7.66
N GLN A 76 18.75 83.30 -7.97
CA GLN A 76 19.29 82.04 -8.47
C GLN A 76 18.26 81.34 -9.38
N PRO A 77 18.65 80.35 -10.20
CA PRO A 77 17.67 79.50 -10.87
C PRO A 77 16.76 78.80 -9.85
N LEU A 78 15.52 78.57 -10.27
CA LEU A 78 14.52 77.78 -9.57
C LEU A 78 14.50 76.36 -10.15
N ASP A 79 13.92 75.44 -9.39
CA ASP A 79 13.82 74.00 -9.62
C ASP A 79 12.43 73.65 -9.04
N ARG A 80 11.56 73.13 -9.90
CA ARG A 80 10.13 72.91 -9.65
C ARG A 80 9.91 71.61 -8.88
N GLU A 81 10.67 70.56 -9.20
CA GLU A 81 10.63 69.25 -8.52
C GLU A 81 10.96 69.41 -7.04
N ARG A 82 11.79 70.41 -6.70
CA ARG A 82 12.07 70.80 -5.33
C ARG A 82 10.97 71.68 -4.72
N ILE A 83 10.53 72.74 -5.39
CA ILE A 83 9.42 73.62 -4.94
C ILE A 83 8.68 74.24 -6.14
N ASP A 84 7.43 73.81 -6.37
CA ASP A 84 6.58 74.28 -7.48
C ASP A 84 5.97 75.68 -7.27
N LYS A 85 5.69 76.06 -6.02
CA LYS A 85 5.01 77.31 -5.65
C LYS A 85 5.60 77.94 -4.40
N TYR A 86 5.87 79.23 -4.47
CA TYR A 86 6.32 80.05 -3.34
C TYR A 86 5.22 81.05 -2.95
N HIS A 87 4.83 81.03 -1.68
CA HIS A 87 3.91 81.99 -1.07
C HIS A 87 4.70 83.05 -0.30
N LEU A 88 4.65 84.29 -0.80
CA LEU A 88 5.35 85.44 -0.25
C LEU A 88 4.36 86.53 0.15
N PHE A 89 4.70 87.30 1.18
CA PHE A 89 3.94 88.47 1.62
C PHE A 89 4.79 89.72 1.46
N SER A 90 4.25 90.71 0.78
CA SER A 90 4.89 92.01 0.60
C SER A 90 4.37 93.03 1.59
N HIS A 91 5.29 93.79 2.20
CA HIS A 91 5.03 94.79 3.22
C HIS A 91 5.51 96.15 2.75
N ALA A 92 4.69 97.18 2.96
CA ALA A 92 5.03 98.58 2.68
C ALA A 92 5.04 99.36 3.99
N VAL A 93 6.22 99.86 4.38
CA VAL A 93 6.45 100.52 5.69
C VAL A 93 6.94 101.95 5.47
N SER A 94 6.42 102.90 6.23
CA SER A 94 6.84 104.31 6.19
C SER A 94 8.21 104.50 6.84
N GLU A 95 8.87 105.64 6.57
CA GLU A 95 10.10 106.04 7.27
C GLU A 95 9.96 106.03 8.81
N ASN A 96 8.75 106.25 9.34
CA ASN A 96 8.42 106.15 10.77
C ASN A 96 8.20 104.71 11.29
N GLY A 97 8.56 103.69 10.52
CA GLY A 97 8.42 102.27 10.89
C GLY A 97 6.99 101.73 10.95
N LYS A 98 5.98 102.53 10.58
CA LYS A 98 4.57 102.11 10.60
C LYS A 98 4.16 101.46 9.27
N PRO A 99 3.46 100.32 9.26
CA PRO A 99 2.85 99.74 8.07
C PRO A 99 1.90 100.74 7.41
N VAL A 100 2.01 100.87 6.09
CA VAL A 100 1.26 101.84 5.27
C VAL A 100 0.11 101.16 4.56
N GLU A 101 0.31 99.93 4.07
CA GLU A 101 -0.71 99.07 3.49
C GLU A 101 -0.80 97.76 4.29
N GLU A 102 -1.89 97.02 4.11
CA GLU A 102 -1.98 95.63 4.60
C GLU A 102 -1.02 94.72 3.79
N PRO A 103 -0.46 93.66 4.39
CA PRO A 103 0.42 92.75 3.67
C PRO A 103 -0.28 92.10 2.48
N MET A 104 0.36 92.14 1.31
CA MET A 104 -0.19 91.63 0.06
C MET A 104 0.51 90.34 -0.34
N GLU A 105 -0.27 89.26 -0.49
CA GLU A 105 0.22 87.97 -0.97
C GLU A 105 0.70 88.07 -2.43
N ILE A 106 1.85 87.45 -2.70
CA ILE A 106 2.47 87.26 -4.00
C ILE A 106 2.74 85.77 -4.13
N ILE A 107 2.06 85.14 -5.08
CA ILE A 107 2.28 83.73 -5.44
C ILE A 107 3.24 83.71 -6.63
N VAL A 108 4.40 83.07 -6.45
CA VAL A 108 5.31 82.74 -7.56
C VAL A 108 5.12 81.27 -7.89
N THR A 109 4.69 80.97 -9.11
CA THR A 109 4.55 79.61 -9.63
C THR A 109 5.73 79.34 -10.55
N VAL A 110 6.50 78.30 -10.23
CA VAL A 110 7.55 77.80 -11.10
C VAL A 110 6.88 77.06 -12.25
N THR A 111 7.25 77.37 -13.50
CA THR A 111 6.73 76.67 -14.67
C THR A 111 7.74 75.66 -15.17
N ASP A 112 7.22 74.46 -15.35
CA ASP A 112 7.92 73.24 -15.74
C ASP A 112 8.79 73.37 -16.99
N GLN A 113 9.94 72.71 -17.02
CA GLN A 113 10.78 72.44 -18.19
C GLN A 113 11.11 70.95 -18.24
N ASN A 114 11.10 70.34 -19.44
CA ASN A 114 11.58 68.98 -19.63
C ASN A 114 13.10 68.92 -19.36
N ASP A 115 13.47 68.49 -18.16
CA ASP A 115 14.86 68.27 -17.74
C ASP A 115 15.08 66.96 -16.96
N ASN A 116 13.99 66.30 -16.53
CA ASN A 116 14.02 64.91 -16.10
C ASN A 116 13.61 64.00 -17.26
N LYS A 117 14.13 62.77 -17.23
CA LYS A 117 13.75 61.72 -18.19
C LYS A 117 12.97 60.63 -17.48
N PRO A 118 12.13 59.86 -18.18
CA PRO A 118 11.39 58.77 -17.56
C PRO A 118 12.31 57.73 -16.94
N GLN A 119 11.91 57.18 -15.80
CA GLN A 119 12.65 56.10 -15.11
C GLN A 119 11.70 54.92 -14.86
N PHE A 120 12.09 53.73 -15.31
CA PHE A 120 11.34 52.51 -15.00
C PHE A 120 11.45 52.17 -13.52
N THR A 121 10.38 51.62 -12.94
CA THR A 121 10.36 51.17 -11.53
C THR A 121 11.26 49.96 -11.27
N GLN A 122 11.63 49.22 -12.32
CA GLN A 122 12.49 48.05 -12.29
C GLN A 122 13.35 48.02 -13.57
N GLU A 123 14.59 47.53 -13.48
CA GLU A 123 15.45 47.32 -14.67
C GLU A 123 14.98 46.13 -15.52
N VAL A 124 14.40 45.11 -14.86
CA VAL A 124 13.92 43.87 -15.49
C VAL A 124 12.53 43.52 -14.94
N PHE A 125 11.52 43.58 -15.80
CA PHE A 125 10.18 43.06 -15.53
C PHE A 125 10.12 41.58 -15.91
N ARG A 126 9.42 40.76 -15.11
CA ARG A 126 9.18 39.34 -15.41
C ARG A 126 7.68 39.06 -15.43
N GLY A 127 7.23 38.33 -16.44
CA GLY A 127 5.86 37.87 -16.57
C GLY A 127 5.79 36.50 -17.24
N SER A 128 4.61 35.89 -17.20
CA SER A 128 4.36 34.61 -17.86
C SER A 128 3.04 34.64 -18.63
N VAL A 129 2.96 33.90 -19.73
CA VAL A 129 1.73 33.72 -20.51
C VAL A 129 1.65 32.26 -20.95
N PRO A 130 0.48 31.60 -20.87
CA PRO A 130 0.33 30.26 -21.44
C PRO A 130 0.57 30.28 -22.95
N GLU A 131 1.10 29.19 -23.48
CA GLU A 131 1.07 28.98 -24.92
C GLU A 131 -0.35 28.78 -25.47
N GLY A 132 -0.49 28.86 -26.79
CA GLY A 132 -1.80 28.91 -27.44
C GLY A 132 -2.66 30.14 -27.08
N ALA A 133 -2.15 31.06 -26.25
CA ALA A 133 -2.87 32.27 -25.84
C ALA A 133 -3.34 33.09 -27.04
N LEU A 134 -4.63 33.43 -27.05
CA LEU A 134 -5.25 34.18 -28.13
C LEU A 134 -4.71 35.63 -28.19
N PRO A 135 -4.59 36.23 -29.39
CA PRO A 135 -4.31 37.64 -29.56
C PRO A 135 -5.28 38.51 -28.74
N GLY A 136 -4.74 39.49 -28.02
CA GLY A 136 -5.45 40.33 -27.04
C GLY A 136 -5.21 39.93 -25.58
N THR A 137 -4.67 38.73 -25.30
CA THR A 137 -4.32 38.29 -23.93
C THR A 137 -3.29 39.24 -23.31
N SER A 138 -3.59 39.79 -22.14
CA SER A 138 -2.65 40.60 -21.33
C SER A 138 -1.62 39.71 -20.65
N VAL A 139 -0.34 40.09 -20.71
CA VAL A 139 0.79 39.34 -20.14
C VAL A 139 1.25 39.95 -18.81
N MET A 140 1.61 41.23 -18.83
CA MET A 140 2.06 41.99 -17.66
C MET A 140 1.95 43.50 -17.92
N GLN A 141 2.32 44.32 -16.94
CA GLN A 141 2.37 45.78 -17.10
C GLN A 141 3.75 46.29 -16.68
N VAL A 142 4.42 47.00 -17.58
CA VAL A 142 5.64 47.75 -17.26
C VAL A 142 5.27 49.14 -16.77
N THR A 143 6.03 49.69 -15.83
CA THR A 143 5.76 51.01 -15.25
C THR A 143 7.02 51.86 -15.18
N ALA A 144 6.90 53.10 -15.62
CA ALA A 144 7.87 54.16 -15.47
C ALA A 144 7.22 55.39 -14.86
N THR A 145 8.03 56.24 -14.26
CA THR A 145 7.66 57.52 -13.65
C THR A 145 8.56 58.62 -14.18
N ASP A 146 7.97 59.78 -14.40
CA ASP A 146 8.69 61.01 -14.67
C ASP A 146 8.50 61.98 -13.50
N ALA A 147 9.45 62.89 -13.29
CA ALA A 147 9.36 63.90 -12.25
C ALA A 147 8.57 65.13 -12.75
N ASP A 148 8.62 65.42 -14.05
CA ASP A 148 8.12 66.64 -14.68
C ASP A 148 6.57 66.71 -14.69
N ASP A 149 6.00 67.88 -14.99
CA ASP A 149 4.57 68.15 -14.92
C ASP A 149 3.79 67.41 -16.02
N ALA A 150 3.17 66.29 -15.64
CA ALA A 150 2.29 65.48 -16.48
C ALA A 150 0.83 65.99 -16.56
N VAL A 151 0.47 67.08 -15.86
CA VAL A 151 -0.91 67.56 -15.69
C VAL A 151 -1.17 68.82 -16.52
N GLU A 152 -0.32 69.83 -16.39
CA GLU A 152 -0.42 71.08 -17.15
C GLU A 152 0.44 71.06 -18.43
N THR A 153 1.37 70.11 -18.56
CA THR A 153 2.23 69.95 -19.73
C THR A 153 2.32 68.48 -20.17
N TYR A 154 3.03 68.22 -21.27
CA TYR A 154 3.34 66.86 -21.73
C TYR A 154 4.70 66.36 -21.21
N ASN A 155 5.45 67.18 -20.46
CA ASN A 155 6.82 66.88 -20.06
C ASN A 155 6.86 65.63 -19.17
N GLY A 156 5.92 65.47 -18.23
CA GLY A 156 5.77 64.23 -17.46
C GLY A 156 4.91 63.13 -18.11
N VAL A 157 4.44 63.30 -19.36
CA VAL A 157 3.51 62.36 -20.01
C VAL A 157 4.28 61.28 -20.79
N ILE A 158 4.34 60.09 -20.19
CA ILE A 158 5.09 58.94 -20.70
C ILE A 158 4.31 58.15 -21.76
N ALA A 159 4.96 57.85 -22.88
CA ALA A 159 4.55 56.85 -23.85
C ALA A 159 5.49 55.63 -23.81
N TYR A 160 4.90 54.43 -23.84
CA TYR A 160 5.62 53.15 -23.89
C TYR A 160 5.71 52.60 -25.33
N SER A 161 6.86 52.02 -25.68
CA SER A 161 7.08 51.32 -26.95
C SER A 161 7.94 50.05 -26.76
N ILE A 162 7.94 49.15 -27.76
CA ILE A 162 8.84 47.97 -27.81
C ILE A 162 9.86 48.24 -28.92
N LEU A 163 11.15 48.25 -28.57
CA LEU A 163 12.25 48.44 -29.52
C LEU A 163 12.67 47.14 -30.21
N SER A 164 12.70 46.04 -29.46
CA SER A 164 13.16 44.73 -29.94
C SER A 164 12.54 43.59 -29.15
N GLN A 165 12.41 42.45 -29.83
CA GLN A 165 12.00 41.16 -29.29
C GLN A 165 13.05 40.12 -29.68
N GLU A 166 13.49 39.32 -28.71
CA GLU A 166 14.37 38.17 -28.92
C GLU A 166 13.76 36.93 -28.24
N PRO A 167 13.61 35.78 -28.94
CA PRO A 167 13.87 35.57 -30.36
C PRO A 167 12.83 36.26 -31.27
N ARG A 168 13.18 36.40 -32.55
CA ARG A 168 12.29 36.96 -33.59
C ARG A 168 11.35 35.94 -34.23
N GLU A 169 11.43 34.68 -33.82
CA GLU A 169 10.59 33.58 -34.29
C GLU A 169 9.46 33.32 -33.29
N PRO A 170 8.27 32.87 -33.73
CA PRO A 170 7.88 32.65 -35.12
C PRO A 170 7.61 33.97 -35.88
N HIS A 171 7.39 35.07 -35.16
CA HIS A 171 7.09 36.38 -35.73
C HIS A 171 7.85 37.47 -34.95
N PRO A 172 8.44 38.49 -35.62
CA PRO A 172 9.24 39.53 -34.96
C PRO A 172 8.44 40.44 -34.02
N HIS A 173 7.10 40.35 -34.08
CA HIS A 173 6.16 41.07 -33.22
C HIS A 173 5.11 40.07 -32.70
N MET A 174 5.46 39.31 -31.67
CA MET A 174 4.52 38.46 -30.90
C MET A 174 3.73 39.27 -29.88
N PHE A 175 4.34 40.34 -29.36
CA PHE A 175 3.79 41.19 -28.31
C PHE A 175 3.63 42.64 -28.78
N THR A 176 2.68 43.34 -28.17
CA THR A 176 2.48 44.79 -28.29
C THR A 176 2.41 45.41 -26.89
N VAL A 177 2.69 46.71 -26.77
CA VAL A 177 2.52 47.47 -25.53
C VAL A 177 1.48 48.57 -25.73
N ASN A 178 0.61 48.76 -24.74
CA ASN A 178 -0.28 49.92 -24.72
C ASN A 178 0.54 51.18 -24.41
N ARG A 179 0.57 52.11 -25.37
CA ARG A 179 1.33 53.38 -25.30
C ARG A 179 1.11 54.15 -23.99
N ALA A 180 -0.11 54.18 -23.45
CA ALA A 180 -0.43 54.99 -22.27
C ALA A 180 -0.33 54.22 -20.94
N THR A 181 -0.61 52.91 -20.93
CA THR A 181 -0.67 52.13 -19.67
C THR A 181 0.54 51.26 -19.41
N GLY A 182 1.41 51.01 -20.40
CA GLY A 182 2.52 50.06 -20.28
C GLY A 182 2.08 48.60 -20.22
N THR A 183 0.80 48.29 -20.48
CA THR A 183 0.29 46.92 -20.51
C THR A 183 0.80 46.19 -21.76
N LEU A 184 1.55 45.11 -21.55
CA LEU A 184 2.01 44.20 -22.60
C LEU A 184 0.95 43.13 -22.88
N SER A 185 0.64 42.90 -24.16
CA SER A 185 -0.32 41.89 -24.60
C SER A 185 0.16 41.14 -25.85
N VAL A 186 -0.36 39.93 -26.04
CA VAL A 186 -0.10 39.10 -27.23
C VAL A 186 -0.82 39.71 -28.43
N ILE A 187 -0.14 39.88 -29.57
CA ILE A 187 -0.74 40.41 -30.82
C ILE A 187 -0.73 39.40 -31.97
N ALA A 188 0.20 38.44 -31.97
CA ALA A 188 0.25 37.36 -32.97
C ALA A 188 0.03 35.99 -32.32
N SER A 189 -0.62 35.08 -33.06
CA SER A 189 -0.75 33.67 -32.67
C SER A 189 0.54 32.89 -32.94
N GLY A 190 0.69 31.72 -32.32
CA GLY A 190 1.88 30.87 -32.46
C GLY A 190 2.88 30.98 -31.31
N LEU A 191 2.45 31.46 -30.13
CA LEU A 191 3.14 31.13 -28.89
C LEU A 191 3.05 29.62 -28.69
N ASP A 192 4.21 28.98 -28.64
CA ASP A 192 4.49 27.55 -28.65
C ASP A 192 5.83 27.42 -27.93
N ARG A 193 5.80 26.73 -26.80
CA ARG A 193 6.85 26.67 -25.79
C ARG A 193 7.94 25.68 -26.19
N GLU A 194 7.55 24.61 -26.86
CA GLU A 194 8.41 23.55 -27.40
C GLU A 194 9.41 24.13 -28.41
N ARG A 195 8.98 25.13 -29.19
CA ARG A 195 9.87 25.95 -30.01
C ARG A 195 10.52 27.11 -29.23
N VAL A 196 9.77 27.91 -28.47
CA VAL A 196 10.29 29.09 -27.76
C VAL A 196 9.74 29.22 -26.33
N ARG A 197 10.57 28.84 -25.36
CA ARG A 197 10.23 28.87 -23.92
C ARG A 197 10.21 30.27 -23.29
N GLN A 198 10.93 31.23 -23.87
CA GLN A 198 11.10 32.56 -23.29
C GLN A 198 11.35 33.62 -24.36
N TYR A 199 10.76 34.81 -24.17
CA TYR A 199 11.03 36.00 -24.96
C TYR A 199 11.60 37.10 -24.06
N THR A 200 12.58 37.84 -24.55
CA THR A 200 13.09 39.07 -23.95
C THR A 200 12.72 40.24 -24.83
N LEU A 201 11.99 41.20 -24.26
CA LEU A 201 11.63 42.46 -24.91
C LEU A 201 12.51 43.58 -24.37
N THR A 202 12.97 44.47 -25.25
CA THR A 202 13.53 45.76 -24.86
C THR A 202 12.40 46.78 -24.95
N VAL A 203 11.89 47.20 -23.79
CA VAL A 203 10.84 48.23 -23.70
C VAL A 203 11.46 49.60 -23.51
N GLN A 204 10.84 50.62 -24.09
CA GLN A 204 11.23 52.02 -23.95
C GLN A 204 10.07 52.80 -23.33
N ALA A 205 10.42 53.71 -22.42
CA ALA A 205 9.56 54.76 -21.92
C ALA A 205 10.13 56.09 -22.41
N ALA A 206 9.27 56.95 -22.95
CA ALA A 206 9.66 58.22 -23.54
C ALA A 206 8.66 59.32 -23.17
N ASP A 207 9.15 60.48 -22.74
CA ASP A 207 8.32 61.63 -22.37
C ASP A 207 7.79 62.41 -23.60
N LEU A 208 7.04 63.50 -23.36
CA LEU A 208 6.38 64.30 -24.40
C LEU A 208 5.43 63.46 -25.29
N ASP A 209 4.70 62.52 -24.67
CA ASP A 209 3.95 61.46 -25.37
C ASP A 209 4.83 60.68 -26.36
N GLY A 210 6.12 60.49 -26.08
CA GLY A 210 7.02 59.61 -26.82
C GLY A 210 7.99 60.28 -27.79
N GLU A 211 8.02 61.61 -27.86
CA GLU A 211 8.88 62.38 -28.78
C GLU A 211 10.09 63.07 -28.09
N GLY A 212 10.24 62.91 -26.77
CA GLY A 212 11.29 63.56 -25.97
C GLY A 212 12.40 62.64 -25.43
N LEU A 213 12.77 62.76 -24.15
CA LEU A 213 13.84 61.95 -23.57
C LEU A 213 13.37 60.52 -23.35
N THR A 214 14.30 59.57 -23.44
CA THR A 214 13.95 58.14 -23.42
C THR A 214 14.85 57.33 -22.49
N THR A 215 14.25 56.32 -21.87
CA THR A 215 14.93 55.30 -21.05
C THR A 215 14.41 53.92 -21.45
N THR A 216 15.22 52.88 -21.26
CA THR A 216 14.90 51.49 -21.65
C THR A 216 15.00 50.54 -20.47
N ALA A 217 14.15 49.51 -20.44
CA ALA A 217 14.21 48.39 -19.52
C ALA A 217 14.03 47.06 -20.27
N LEU A 218 14.29 45.94 -19.59
CA LEU A 218 14.04 44.61 -20.12
C LEU A 218 12.72 44.05 -19.60
N ALA A 219 11.99 43.32 -20.43
CA ALA A 219 10.76 42.64 -20.07
C ALA A 219 10.85 41.18 -20.52
N VAL A 220 11.04 40.27 -19.57
CA VAL A 220 11.23 38.83 -19.81
C VAL A 220 9.89 38.12 -19.65
N ILE A 221 9.46 37.42 -20.70
CA ILE A 221 8.20 36.69 -20.77
C ILE A 221 8.51 35.21 -20.87
N GLU A 222 8.12 34.45 -19.85
CA GLU A 222 8.21 32.99 -19.85
C GLU A 222 6.91 32.39 -20.41
N ILE A 223 7.02 31.44 -21.34
CA ILE A 223 5.87 30.75 -21.91
C ILE A 223 5.53 29.57 -21.00
N ALA A 224 4.33 29.57 -20.45
CA ALA A 224 3.85 28.53 -19.55
C ALA A 224 3.28 27.35 -20.34
N ASP A 225 3.68 26.15 -19.90
CA ASP A 225 3.33 24.83 -20.44
C ASP A 225 1.81 24.60 -20.40
N VAL A 226 1.27 24.15 -21.53
CA VAL A 226 -0.13 23.73 -21.69
C VAL A 226 -0.12 22.38 -22.40
N ASN A 227 -0.98 21.45 -22.00
CA ASN A 227 -1.09 20.15 -22.67
C ASN A 227 -1.67 20.31 -24.10
N ASP A 228 -0.80 20.51 -25.08
CA ASP A 228 -1.12 20.58 -26.51
C ASP A 228 -0.34 19.59 -27.40
N ASN A 229 0.57 18.81 -26.80
CA ASN A 229 1.14 17.61 -27.39
C ASN A 229 0.48 16.35 -26.81
N ALA A 230 0.59 15.22 -27.49
CA ALA A 230 0.07 13.95 -26.99
C ALA A 230 1.19 12.90 -26.98
N PRO A 231 1.22 11.96 -26.00
CA PRO A 231 2.24 10.95 -25.94
C PRO A 231 2.15 10.05 -27.16
N GLU A 232 3.22 9.95 -27.94
CA GLU A 232 3.31 9.05 -29.08
C GLU A 232 4.10 7.78 -28.71
N PHE A 233 3.55 6.61 -29.08
CA PHE A 233 4.27 5.35 -28.93
C PHE A 233 5.35 5.20 -30.01
N ASP A 234 6.60 4.99 -29.58
CA ASP A 234 7.70 4.53 -30.43
C ASP A 234 8.41 3.33 -29.79
N PRO A 235 8.24 2.09 -30.32
CA PRO A 235 7.48 1.71 -31.51
C PRO A 235 5.95 1.65 -31.29
N LYS A 236 5.17 1.59 -32.38
CA LYS A 236 3.70 1.44 -32.35
C LYS A 236 3.20 0.00 -32.24
N THR A 237 4.09 -0.98 -32.37
CA THR A 237 3.75 -2.40 -32.25
C THR A 237 4.79 -3.12 -31.40
N TYR A 238 4.33 -3.87 -30.41
CA TYR A 238 5.15 -4.63 -29.47
C TYR A 238 4.87 -6.12 -29.62
N LYS A 239 5.89 -6.93 -29.40
CA LYS A 239 5.78 -8.38 -29.32
C LYS A 239 6.43 -8.85 -28.03
N ALA A 240 5.72 -9.66 -27.27
CA ALA A 240 6.18 -10.27 -26.04
C ALA A 240 5.85 -11.75 -26.03
N ALA A 241 6.62 -12.51 -25.26
CA ALA A 241 6.34 -13.89 -24.92
C ALA A 241 6.33 -13.99 -23.39
N VAL A 242 5.40 -14.76 -22.85
CA VAL A 242 5.26 -14.98 -21.41
C VAL A 242 4.84 -16.43 -21.19
N PRO A 243 5.48 -17.17 -20.28
CA PRO A 243 4.99 -18.50 -19.93
C PRO A 243 3.61 -18.40 -19.29
N GLU A 244 2.84 -19.47 -19.44
CA GLU A 244 1.59 -19.63 -18.72
C GLU A 244 1.79 -19.84 -17.21
N ASN A 245 0.68 -20.02 -16.49
CA ASN A 245 0.65 -20.26 -15.04
C ASN A 245 1.22 -19.16 -14.11
N GLU A 246 1.98 -18.18 -14.60
CA GLU A 246 2.55 -17.09 -13.80
C GLU A 246 1.70 -15.80 -13.80
N ALA A 247 1.23 -15.41 -12.61
CA ALA A 247 0.57 -14.13 -12.36
C ALA A 247 1.57 -13.05 -11.85
N GLY A 248 1.30 -11.78 -12.13
CA GLY A 248 2.10 -10.63 -11.68
C GLY A 248 3.37 -10.36 -12.49
N ARG A 249 3.70 -11.20 -13.48
CA ARG A 249 4.92 -11.12 -14.29
C ARG A 249 4.87 -9.95 -15.26
N GLU A 250 6.02 -9.28 -15.44
CA GLU A 250 6.20 -8.24 -16.45
C GLU A 250 6.26 -8.86 -17.85
N VAL A 251 5.42 -8.36 -18.75
CA VAL A 251 5.25 -8.87 -20.13
C VAL A 251 5.96 -7.97 -21.12
N ALA A 252 5.78 -6.65 -21.00
CA ALA A 252 6.38 -5.66 -21.88
C ALA A 252 6.45 -4.29 -21.21
N ARG A 253 7.43 -3.48 -21.62
CA ARG A 253 7.49 -2.03 -21.37
C ARG A 253 7.11 -1.30 -22.64
N LEU A 254 6.08 -0.47 -22.56
CA LEU A 254 5.65 0.42 -23.63
C LEU A 254 6.31 1.78 -23.44
N VAL A 255 7.08 2.21 -24.43
CA VAL A 255 7.76 3.50 -24.43
C VAL A 255 6.89 4.53 -25.16
N VAL A 256 6.79 5.72 -24.58
CA VAL A 256 6.13 6.87 -25.21
C VAL A 256 7.02 8.10 -25.12
N THR A 257 6.90 8.97 -26.11
CA THR A 257 7.53 10.28 -26.13
C THR A 257 6.45 11.36 -26.12
N ASP A 258 6.58 12.29 -25.18
CA ASP A 258 5.77 13.50 -25.10
C ASP A 258 6.71 14.72 -25.10
N LEU A 259 6.28 15.82 -25.73
CA LEU A 259 7.05 17.04 -25.91
C LEU A 259 6.74 18.11 -24.85
N ASP A 260 5.62 17.97 -24.12
CA ASP A 260 5.25 18.82 -22.99
C ASP A 260 6.30 18.76 -21.85
N GLN A 261 6.18 19.64 -20.86
CA GLN A 261 7.23 19.80 -19.84
C GLN A 261 7.47 18.53 -19.03
N PRO A 262 8.70 17.97 -19.03
CA PRO A 262 8.99 16.76 -18.27
C PRO A 262 8.62 16.88 -16.79
N ASN A 263 8.02 15.81 -16.26
CA ASN A 263 7.50 15.67 -14.90
C ASN A 263 6.24 16.48 -14.55
N THR A 264 5.61 17.21 -15.48
CA THR A 264 4.28 17.82 -15.25
C THR A 264 3.14 16.83 -15.50
N PRO A 265 1.91 17.11 -15.03
CA PRO A 265 0.72 16.35 -15.42
C PRO A 265 0.40 16.43 -16.92
N ALA A 266 0.93 17.43 -17.64
CA ALA A 266 0.85 17.50 -19.09
C ALA A 266 1.71 16.39 -19.71
N TRP A 267 2.94 16.16 -19.24
CA TRP A 267 3.83 15.10 -19.78
C TRP A 267 3.59 13.68 -19.25
N ARG A 268 3.03 13.51 -18.04
CA ARG A 268 2.86 12.18 -17.41
C ARG A 268 1.84 11.33 -18.14
N ALA A 269 2.26 10.14 -18.56
CA ALA A 269 1.46 9.17 -19.30
C ALA A 269 0.53 8.35 -18.38
N VAL A 270 -0.66 8.09 -18.88
CA VAL A 270 -1.70 7.24 -18.28
C VAL A 270 -2.11 6.22 -19.34
N TYR A 271 -1.79 4.96 -19.08
CA TYR A 271 -2.05 3.86 -20.01
C TYR A 271 -3.39 3.18 -19.74
N SER A 272 -4.08 2.76 -20.79
CA SER A 272 -5.32 1.99 -20.69
C SER A 272 -5.41 0.91 -21.76
N ILE A 273 -5.95 -0.26 -21.42
CA ILE A 273 -6.16 -1.36 -22.37
C ILE A 273 -7.57 -1.24 -22.94
N LEU A 274 -7.68 -0.90 -24.23
CA LEU A 274 -8.96 -0.68 -24.90
C LEU A 274 -9.66 -1.98 -25.34
N ARG A 275 -8.89 -2.99 -25.79
CA ARG A 275 -9.39 -4.25 -26.37
C ARG A 275 -8.40 -5.39 -26.19
N GLY A 276 -8.88 -6.64 -26.25
CA GLY A 276 -8.08 -7.86 -26.20
C GLY A 276 -7.87 -8.44 -24.79
N ASN A 277 -8.41 -7.76 -23.76
CA ASN A 277 -8.29 -8.09 -22.35
C ASN A 277 -9.66 -8.34 -21.69
N GLU A 278 -10.60 -8.93 -22.43
CA GLU A 278 -12.00 -9.09 -22.00
C GLU A 278 -12.14 -9.95 -20.73
N GLY A 279 -11.17 -10.85 -20.47
CA GLY A 279 -11.10 -11.67 -19.26
C GLY A 279 -10.38 -11.03 -18.06
N GLY A 280 -9.83 -9.81 -18.20
CA GLY A 280 -8.99 -9.18 -17.18
C GLY A 280 -7.74 -10.02 -16.86
N ALA A 281 -7.07 -10.50 -17.90
CA ALA A 281 -5.86 -11.32 -17.82
C ALA A 281 -4.58 -10.47 -17.68
N PHE A 282 -4.63 -9.20 -18.12
CA PHE A 282 -3.53 -8.25 -18.06
C PHE A 282 -3.90 -6.97 -17.30
N THR A 283 -2.91 -6.33 -16.69
CA THR A 283 -2.96 -4.98 -16.13
C THR A 283 -1.82 -4.15 -16.69
N ILE A 284 -1.99 -2.83 -16.71
CA ILE A 284 -0.93 -1.90 -17.12
C ILE A 284 -0.86 -0.76 -16.10
N ALA A 285 0.36 -0.35 -15.77
CA ALA A 285 0.63 0.76 -14.87
C ALA A 285 1.76 1.63 -15.44
N THR A 286 1.72 2.93 -15.17
CA THR A 286 2.82 3.84 -15.51
C THR A 286 3.95 3.68 -14.48
N ASP A 287 5.18 3.52 -14.95
CA ASP A 287 6.38 3.65 -14.13
C ASP A 287 6.67 5.15 -13.88
N PRO A 288 6.62 5.64 -12.62
CA PRO A 288 6.76 7.06 -12.33
C PRO A 288 8.16 7.63 -12.58
N ALA A 289 9.18 6.78 -12.76
CA ALA A 289 10.55 7.22 -13.03
C ALA A 289 10.84 7.35 -14.53
N SER A 290 10.28 6.46 -15.35
CA SER A 290 10.56 6.36 -16.80
C SER A 290 9.42 6.84 -17.70
N ASN A 291 8.22 7.03 -17.14
CA ASN A 291 6.96 7.28 -17.87
C ASN A 291 6.51 6.10 -18.77
N GLU A 292 7.17 4.94 -18.66
CA GLU A 292 6.87 3.74 -19.44
C GLU A 292 5.60 3.04 -18.95
N GLY A 293 4.86 2.42 -19.87
CA GLY A 293 3.72 1.57 -19.57
C GLY A 293 4.17 0.15 -19.29
N VAL A 294 4.20 -0.24 -18.01
CA VAL A 294 4.58 -1.59 -17.58
C VAL A 294 3.35 -2.51 -17.65
N LEU A 295 3.31 -3.35 -18.68
CA LEU A 295 2.27 -4.37 -18.88
C LEU A 295 2.61 -5.61 -18.06
N ARG A 296 1.65 -6.11 -17.26
CA ARG A 296 1.80 -7.30 -16.41
C ARG A 296 0.66 -8.30 -16.59
N THR A 297 0.91 -9.57 -16.27
CA THR A 297 -0.16 -10.57 -16.09
C THR A 297 -0.90 -10.27 -14.78
N ALA A 298 -2.23 -10.22 -14.83
CA ALA A 298 -3.09 -10.03 -13.66
C ALA A 298 -3.63 -11.37 -13.12
N LYS A 299 -3.61 -12.40 -13.96
CA LYS A 299 -4.01 -13.78 -13.67
C LYS A 299 -2.99 -14.72 -14.32
N ALA A 300 -2.92 -15.95 -13.83
CA ALA A 300 -2.30 -17.04 -14.59
C ALA A 300 -2.94 -17.11 -15.98
N LEU A 301 -2.12 -17.24 -17.01
CA LEU A 301 -2.56 -17.55 -18.37
C LEU A 301 -2.64 -19.07 -18.54
N ASP A 302 -3.36 -19.49 -19.57
CA ASP A 302 -3.66 -20.88 -19.94
C ASP A 302 -3.47 -20.96 -21.47
N TYR A 303 -2.47 -21.71 -21.90
CA TYR A 303 -2.04 -21.84 -23.29
C TYR A 303 -3.04 -22.65 -24.12
N GLU A 304 -3.53 -23.77 -23.56
CA GLU A 304 -4.57 -24.65 -24.09
C GLU A 304 -5.85 -23.89 -24.42
N ALA A 305 -6.24 -22.93 -23.58
CA ALA A 305 -7.37 -22.04 -23.80
C ALA A 305 -7.04 -20.95 -24.82
N LYS A 306 -5.89 -20.25 -24.71
CA LYS A 306 -5.57 -19.12 -25.60
C LYS A 306 -4.07 -18.80 -25.74
N LYS A 307 -3.45 -19.44 -26.73
CA LYS A 307 -2.04 -19.25 -27.18
C LYS A 307 -1.58 -17.82 -27.53
N GLN A 308 -2.49 -16.89 -27.84
CA GLN A 308 -2.11 -15.52 -28.23
C GLN A 308 -3.16 -14.47 -27.86
N PHE A 309 -2.68 -13.33 -27.33
CA PHE A 309 -3.48 -12.14 -27.05
C PHE A 309 -2.98 -10.97 -27.90
N VAL A 310 -3.93 -10.24 -28.49
CA VAL A 310 -3.66 -9.00 -29.25
C VAL A 310 -4.33 -7.87 -28.50
N LEU A 311 -3.54 -7.14 -27.73
CA LEU A 311 -3.99 -6.03 -26.89
C LEU A 311 -3.88 -4.72 -27.66
N HIS A 312 -4.95 -3.92 -27.64
CA HIS A 312 -4.90 -2.53 -28.08
C HIS A 312 -4.75 -1.64 -26.85
N VAL A 313 -3.59 -1.00 -26.70
CA VAL A 313 -3.28 -0.10 -25.59
C VAL A 313 -3.40 1.34 -26.10
N ALA A 314 -4.02 2.20 -25.31
CA ALA A 314 -4.04 3.65 -25.51
C ALA A 314 -3.22 4.34 -24.42
N VAL A 315 -2.70 5.52 -24.75
CA VAL A 315 -2.06 6.43 -23.81
C VAL A 315 -2.71 7.81 -23.90
N THR A 316 -2.90 8.43 -22.74
CA THR A 316 -3.29 9.83 -22.56
C THR A 316 -2.43 10.43 -21.46
N ASN A 317 -2.51 11.74 -21.23
CA ASN A 317 -1.81 12.38 -20.12
C ASN A 317 -2.63 12.33 -18.83
N GLU A 318 -2.00 12.69 -17.70
CA GLU A 318 -2.68 12.91 -16.42
C GLU A 318 -3.60 14.15 -16.49
N ALA A 319 -3.16 15.21 -17.17
CA ALA A 319 -3.97 16.39 -17.48
C ALA A 319 -4.81 16.22 -18.76
N PRO A 320 -6.01 16.84 -18.85
CA PRO A 320 -6.77 16.86 -20.09
C PRO A 320 -6.11 17.75 -21.15
N PHE A 321 -6.14 17.31 -22.42
CA PHE A 321 -5.68 18.09 -23.56
C PHE A 321 -6.40 19.45 -23.67
N ALA A 322 -5.65 20.53 -23.85
CA ALA A 322 -6.19 21.85 -24.17
C ALA A 322 -6.68 21.95 -25.62
N VAL A 323 -6.10 21.15 -26.52
CA VAL A 323 -6.47 21.04 -27.94
C VAL A 323 -7.09 19.66 -28.21
N LYS A 324 -7.97 19.54 -29.22
CA LYS A 324 -8.55 18.25 -29.59
C LYS A 324 -7.55 17.40 -30.39
N LEU A 325 -6.79 16.58 -29.68
CA LEU A 325 -5.80 15.66 -30.25
C LEU A 325 -6.36 14.22 -30.40
N PRO A 326 -5.86 13.43 -31.35
CA PRO A 326 -6.17 12.01 -31.45
C PRO A 326 -5.42 11.21 -30.36
N THR A 327 -6.11 10.33 -29.64
CA THR A 327 -5.48 9.42 -28.68
C THR A 327 -4.54 8.46 -29.40
N ALA A 328 -3.27 8.43 -29.00
CA ALA A 328 -2.31 7.48 -29.53
C ALA A 328 -2.63 6.04 -29.07
N THR A 329 -2.41 5.07 -29.96
CA THR A 329 -2.64 3.65 -29.68
C THR A 329 -1.50 2.79 -30.20
N ALA A 330 -1.17 1.76 -29.43
CA ALA A 330 -0.21 0.72 -29.77
C ALA A 330 -0.87 -0.67 -29.75
N VAL A 331 -0.30 -1.60 -30.51
CA VAL A 331 -0.74 -3.00 -30.53
C VAL A 331 0.33 -3.87 -29.89
N VAL A 332 -0.02 -4.56 -28.81
CA VAL A 332 0.86 -5.53 -28.14
C VAL A 332 0.38 -6.95 -28.50
N THR A 333 1.22 -7.71 -29.17
CA THR A 333 0.98 -9.14 -29.40
C THR A 333 1.73 -9.93 -28.32
N VAL A 334 0.99 -10.54 -27.42
CA VAL A 334 1.51 -11.42 -26.37
C VAL A 334 1.29 -12.86 -26.82
N ASN A 335 2.38 -13.58 -27.04
CA ASN A 335 2.34 -15.03 -27.21
C ASN A 335 2.43 -15.68 -25.83
N VAL A 336 1.59 -16.68 -25.57
CA VAL A 336 1.74 -17.53 -24.38
C VAL A 336 2.73 -18.65 -24.75
N GLU A 337 3.69 -18.91 -23.88
CA GLU A 337 4.61 -20.03 -24.00
C GLU A 337 4.07 -21.22 -23.19
N ASP A 338 4.00 -22.36 -23.87
CA ASP A 338 3.54 -23.68 -23.42
C ASP A 338 4.51 -24.22 -22.34
N VAL A 339 4.02 -24.50 -21.12
CA VAL A 339 4.81 -24.97 -19.97
C VAL A 339 4.21 -26.25 -19.41
N ASN A 340 5.05 -27.29 -19.32
CA ASN A 340 4.65 -28.64 -18.97
C ASN A 340 3.75 -28.75 -17.72
N GLU A 341 2.49 -29.16 -17.90
CA GLU A 341 1.53 -29.34 -16.81
C GLU A 341 1.49 -30.79 -16.27
N ALA A 342 0.90 -30.98 -15.09
CA ALA A 342 0.78 -32.31 -14.49
C ALA A 342 -0.46 -33.07 -15.02
N PRO A 343 -0.35 -34.36 -15.39
CA PRO A 343 -1.49 -35.17 -15.82
C PRO A 343 -2.65 -35.20 -14.80
N ILE A 344 -3.86 -34.85 -15.21
CA ILE A 344 -5.01 -34.73 -14.31
C ILE A 344 -5.85 -36.01 -14.36
N PHE A 345 -6.09 -36.64 -13.20
CA PHE A 345 -7.00 -37.78 -13.09
C PHE A 345 -8.46 -37.34 -13.25
N ASP A 346 -9.20 -38.01 -14.13
CA ASP A 346 -10.65 -37.80 -14.33
C ASP A 346 -11.43 -39.10 -14.06
N PRO A 347 -12.17 -39.21 -12.93
CA PRO A 347 -12.28 -38.25 -11.83
C PRO A 347 -11.02 -38.24 -10.92
N PRO A 348 -10.75 -37.15 -10.17
CA PRO A 348 -9.60 -37.05 -9.27
C PRO A 348 -9.72 -37.97 -8.05
N VAL A 349 -10.95 -38.36 -7.69
CA VAL A 349 -11.24 -39.40 -6.70
C VAL A 349 -11.99 -40.53 -7.39
N ARG A 350 -11.38 -41.71 -7.47
CA ARG A 350 -11.99 -42.92 -8.01
C ARG A 350 -12.58 -43.75 -6.87
N PHE A 351 -13.84 -44.13 -7.03
CA PHE A 351 -14.53 -45.05 -6.12
C PHE A 351 -14.59 -46.44 -6.75
N ALA A 352 -14.28 -47.47 -5.96
CA ALA A 352 -14.41 -48.87 -6.34
C ALA A 352 -14.98 -49.68 -5.16
N GLN A 353 -15.80 -50.70 -5.44
CA GLN A 353 -16.32 -51.62 -4.43
C GLN A 353 -15.93 -53.04 -4.82
N VAL A 354 -15.25 -53.76 -3.93
CA VAL A 354 -14.67 -55.07 -4.21
C VAL A 354 -14.77 -55.93 -2.93
N PRO A 355 -15.19 -57.21 -3.00
CA PRO A 355 -15.11 -58.11 -1.85
C PRO A 355 -13.66 -58.49 -1.53
N GLU A 356 -13.38 -58.78 -0.27
CA GLU A 356 -12.00 -59.03 0.17
C GLU A 356 -11.42 -60.39 -0.24
N ASP A 357 -12.28 -61.38 -0.50
CA ASP A 357 -11.92 -62.73 -0.97
C ASP A 357 -11.36 -62.78 -2.40
N VAL A 358 -11.11 -61.63 -3.00
CA VAL A 358 -10.63 -61.48 -4.37
C VAL A 358 -9.19 -61.97 -4.50
N PRO A 359 -8.91 -62.88 -5.46
CA PRO A 359 -7.58 -63.46 -5.60
C PRO A 359 -6.55 -62.44 -6.13
N PRO A 360 -5.27 -62.54 -5.72
CA PRO A 360 -4.19 -61.76 -6.30
C PRO A 360 -4.15 -61.87 -7.83
N GLY A 361 -3.97 -60.73 -8.50
CA GLY A 361 -4.03 -60.58 -9.96
C GLY A 361 -5.40 -60.17 -10.52
N HIS A 362 -6.46 -60.14 -9.71
CA HIS A 362 -7.78 -59.66 -10.16
C HIS A 362 -7.79 -58.15 -10.43
N THR A 363 -8.58 -57.73 -11.41
CA THR A 363 -8.74 -56.32 -11.82
C THR A 363 -9.76 -55.60 -10.94
N LEU A 364 -9.34 -54.58 -10.21
CA LEU A 364 -10.17 -53.84 -9.25
C LEU A 364 -10.90 -52.68 -9.92
N THR A 365 -10.17 -51.81 -10.62
CA THR A 365 -10.73 -50.68 -11.38
C THR A 365 -9.72 -50.16 -12.41
N SER A 366 -10.15 -49.28 -13.30
CA SER A 366 -9.26 -48.48 -14.15
C SER A 366 -9.27 -47.02 -13.70
N CYS A 367 -8.08 -46.42 -13.63
CA CYS A 367 -7.85 -45.02 -13.31
C CYS A 367 -7.08 -44.38 -14.46
N THR A 368 -7.69 -43.45 -15.19
CA THR A 368 -7.07 -42.75 -16.31
C THR A 368 -6.83 -41.29 -15.96
N ALA A 369 -5.62 -40.81 -16.24
CA ALA A 369 -5.29 -39.39 -16.27
C ALA A 369 -5.28 -38.89 -17.72
N GLN A 370 -5.54 -37.61 -17.89
CA GLN A 370 -5.43 -36.89 -19.15
C GLN A 370 -4.42 -35.77 -18.98
N ASP A 371 -3.57 -35.63 -19.98
CA ASP A 371 -2.59 -34.55 -20.03
C ASP A 371 -3.26 -33.27 -20.54
N PRO A 372 -3.08 -32.12 -19.86
CA PRO A 372 -3.45 -30.82 -20.43
C PRO A 372 -2.74 -30.55 -21.76
N ASP A 373 -1.45 -30.95 -21.87
CA ASP A 373 -0.48 -30.57 -22.90
C ASP A 373 -0.69 -31.30 -24.25
N LYS A 374 -1.91 -31.22 -24.79
CA LYS A 374 -2.32 -31.83 -26.08
C LYS A 374 -1.46 -31.38 -27.25
N SER A 375 -0.78 -30.24 -27.08
CA SER A 375 0.20 -29.63 -27.97
C SER A 375 1.45 -30.49 -28.17
N GLN A 376 1.92 -31.15 -27.10
CA GLN A 376 3.25 -31.79 -27.04
C GLN A 376 3.22 -33.30 -27.32
N GLY A 377 2.07 -33.96 -27.11
CA GLY A 377 1.90 -35.39 -27.43
C GLY A 377 2.60 -36.36 -26.47
N GLN A 378 2.68 -35.96 -25.20
CA GLN A 378 3.35 -36.66 -24.10
C GLN A 378 2.71 -38.01 -23.75
N ARG A 379 3.45 -38.84 -23.00
CA ARG A 379 3.07 -40.20 -22.58
C ARG A 379 3.05 -40.35 -21.07
N ILE A 380 1.84 -40.41 -20.54
CA ILE A 380 1.56 -40.66 -19.12
C ILE A 380 1.96 -42.09 -18.72
N LYS A 381 2.70 -42.23 -17.61
CA LYS A 381 3.02 -43.48 -16.91
C LYS A 381 2.36 -43.50 -15.54
N TYR A 382 1.67 -44.60 -15.23
CA TYR A 382 0.97 -44.79 -13.96
C TYR A 382 1.84 -45.51 -12.93
N LEU A 383 1.87 -45.01 -11.70
CA LEU A 383 2.61 -45.58 -10.57
C LEU A 383 1.72 -45.61 -9.31
N VAL A 384 2.04 -46.51 -8.38
CA VAL A 384 1.44 -46.49 -7.03
C VAL A 384 2.24 -45.51 -6.17
N GLY A 385 1.56 -44.54 -5.54
CA GLY A 385 2.18 -43.57 -4.65
C GLY A 385 2.10 -43.99 -3.19
N HIS A 386 0.93 -43.83 -2.58
CA HIS A 386 0.68 -44.18 -1.18
C HIS A 386 -0.25 -45.40 -1.09
N ASP A 387 0.27 -46.51 -0.58
CA ASP A 387 -0.46 -47.78 -0.44
C ASP A 387 -0.05 -48.44 0.90
N PRO A 388 -0.72 -48.11 2.03
CA PRO A 388 -0.28 -48.46 3.38
C PRO A 388 0.02 -49.94 3.63
N ALA A 389 -0.77 -50.83 3.03
CA ALA A 389 -0.65 -52.28 3.18
C ALA A 389 0.05 -52.98 1.99
N GLY A 390 0.37 -52.25 0.91
CA GLY A 390 1.04 -52.81 -0.27
C GLY A 390 0.17 -53.72 -1.14
N TRP A 391 -1.16 -53.67 -0.98
CA TRP A 391 -2.12 -54.57 -1.62
C TRP A 391 -2.36 -54.27 -3.10
N LEU A 392 -1.91 -53.13 -3.63
CA LEU A 392 -2.27 -52.68 -4.96
C LEU A 392 -1.08 -52.73 -5.93
N ALA A 393 -1.39 -52.99 -7.19
CA ALA A 393 -0.49 -52.76 -8.31
C ALA A 393 -1.24 -52.00 -9.41
N VAL A 394 -0.57 -51.05 -10.07
CA VAL A 394 -1.11 -50.37 -11.26
C VAL A 394 -0.26 -50.73 -12.47
N HIS A 395 -0.91 -51.01 -13.60
CA HIS A 395 -0.22 -51.28 -14.85
C HIS A 395 0.22 -49.96 -15.51
N PRO A 396 1.52 -49.80 -15.85
CA PRO A 396 2.12 -48.49 -16.08
C PRO A 396 1.64 -47.77 -17.34
N GLU A 397 1.12 -48.47 -18.35
CA GLU A 397 0.71 -47.85 -19.63
C GLU A 397 -0.79 -47.57 -19.77
N ASN A 398 -1.65 -48.16 -18.93
CA ASN A 398 -3.11 -48.13 -19.12
C ASN A 398 -3.91 -47.86 -17.84
N GLY A 399 -3.24 -47.63 -16.70
CA GLY A 399 -3.90 -47.24 -15.45
C GLY A 399 -4.81 -48.33 -14.84
N LEU A 400 -4.66 -49.59 -15.26
CA LEU A 400 -5.43 -50.70 -14.71
C LEU A 400 -4.89 -51.07 -13.32
N VAL A 401 -5.74 -50.99 -12.30
CA VAL A 401 -5.40 -51.33 -10.92
C VAL A 401 -5.80 -52.78 -10.64
N THR A 402 -4.86 -53.58 -10.15
CA THR A 402 -5.04 -54.99 -9.78
C THR A 402 -4.69 -55.25 -8.33
N ALA A 403 -5.31 -56.25 -7.72
CA ALA A 403 -4.89 -56.78 -6.43
C ALA A 403 -3.50 -57.41 -6.57
N ARG A 404 -2.54 -56.98 -5.75
CA ARG A 404 -1.18 -57.52 -5.66
C ARG A 404 -1.09 -58.61 -4.59
N ASP A 405 -1.80 -58.41 -3.49
CA ASP A 405 -1.92 -59.32 -2.37
C ASP A 405 -3.39 -59.42 -1.94
N HIS A 406 -3.68 -60.18 -0.90
CA HIS A 406 -5.01 -60.41 -0.36
C HIS A 406 -5.52 -59.13 0.32
N LEU A 407 -6.75 -58.75 -0.01
CA LEU A 407 -7.47 -57.66 0.64
C LEU A 407 -8.10 -58.20 1.94
N ASP A 408 -8.20 -57.36 2.96
CA ASP A 408 -8.65 -57.72 4.32
C ASP A 408 -9.33 -56.48 4.91
N ARG A 409 -10.63 -56.56 5.25
CA ARG A 409 -11.44 -55.43 5.74
C ARG A 409 -11.23 -55.18 7.24
N GLU A 410 -10.86 -56.20 8.00
CA GLU A 410 -10.60 -56.20 9.45
C GLU A 410 -9.21 -55.65 9.78
N SER A 411 -8.33 -55.57 8.78
CA SER A 411 -7.02 -54.94 8.80
C SER A 411 -7.03 -53.52 9.38
N PRO A 412 -6.03 -53.15 10.21
CA PRO A 412 -5.95 -51.81 10.82
C PRO A 412 -5.70 -50.67 9.80
N PHE A 413 -5.39 -50.99 8.54
CA PHE A 413 -5.24 -50.01 7.47
C PHE A 413 -6.58 -49.59 6.85
N VAL A 414 -7.66 -50.34 7.10
CA VAL A 414 -9.02 -50.05 6.61
C VAL A 414 -9.77 -49.25 7.66
N LYS A 415 -10.43 -48.16 7.23
CA LYS A 415 -11.24 -47.31 8.12
C LYS A 415 -12.65 -47.20 7.55
N ASN A 416 -13.66 -47.49 8.36
CA ASN A 416 -15.08 -47.49 7.95
C ASN A 416 -15.33 -48.30 6.67
N SER A 417 -14.74 -49.50 6.57
CA SER A 417 -14.75 -50.38 5.38
C SER A 417 -14.18 -49.74 4.11
N THR A 418 -13.39 -48.67 4.23
CA THR A 418 -12.70 -48.03 3.11
C THR A 418 -11.18 -48.08 3.28
N TYR A 419 -10.52 -48.49 2.20
CA TYR A 419 -9.08 -48.45 2.02
C TYR A 419 -8.73 -47.30 1.08
N THR A 420 -7.87 -46.39 1.56
CA THR A 420 -7.44 -45.19 0.83
C THR A 420 -6.05 -45.40 0.25
N ALA A 421 -5.92 -45.31 -1.08
CA ALA A 421 -4.64 -45.34 -1.77
C ALA A 421 -4.48 -44.11 -2.68
N MET A 422 -3.23 -43.71 -2.94
CA MET A 422 -2.90 -42.67 -3.92
C MET A 422 -2.16 -43.26 -5.10
N LEU A 423 -2.63 -42.91 -6.30
CA LEU A 423 -2.01 -43.23 -7.58
C LEU A 423 -1.31 -41.97 -8.12
N LEU A 424 -0.21 -42.19 -8.83
CA LEU A 424 0.57 -41.15 -9.48
C LEU A 424 0.49 -41.34 -11.00
N ALA A 425 0.42 -40.23 -11.73
CA ALA A 425 0.52 -40.18 -13.18
C ALA A 425 1.67 -39.24 -13.53
N VAL A 426 2.72 -39.77 -14.17
CA VAL A 426 3.96 -39.05 -14.50
C VAL A 426 4.06 -38.96 -16.02
N ASP A 427 4.13 -37.75 -16.57
CA ASP A 427 4.39 -37.52 -18.00
C ASP A 427 5.87 -37.78 -18.37
N ASP A 428 6.18 -37.68 -19.67
CA ASP A 428 7.56 -37.65 -20.18
C ASP A 428 7.99 -36.26 -20.66
N GLY A 429 7.39 -35.24 -20.06
CA GLY A 429 7.70 -33.83 -20.20
C GLY A 429 9.07 -33.40 -19.70
N SER A 430 9.39 -32.12 -19.88
CA SER A 430 10.68 -31.52 -19.49
C SER A 430 10.50 -30.12 -18.87
N PRO A 431 10.54 -29.99 -17.53
CA PRO A 431 10.72 -31.05 -16.53
C PRO A 431 9.49 -31.98 -16.46
N PRO A 432 9.66 -33.26 -16.08
CA PRO A 432 8.52 -34.16 -15.93
C PRO A 432 7.66 -33.71 -14.75
N ALA A 433 6.36 -33.60 -14.96
CA ALA A 433 5.40 -33.29 -13.91
C ALA A 433 4.78 -34.58 -13.34
N THR A 434 3.94 -34.45 -12.32
CA THR A 434 3.32 -35.61 -11.66
C THR A 434 1.97 -35.25 -11.07
N GLY A 435 0.91 -35.84 -11.62
CA GLY A 435 -0.43 -35.78 -11.08
C GLY A 435 -0.68 -36.81 -9.99
N THR A 436 -1.55 -36.47 -9.04
CA THR A 436 -2.00 -37.35 -7.96
C THR A 436 -3.49 -37.64 -8.07
N GLY A 437 -3.88 -38.92 -8.03
CA GLY A 437 -5.28 -39.36 -7.98
C GLY A 437 -5.54 -40.20 -6.74
N THR A 438 -6.72 -40.05 -6.13
CA THR A 438 -7.08 -40.83 -4.93
C THR A 438 -7.99 -41.99 -5.32
N LEU A 439 -7.65 -43.21 -4.89
CA LEU A 439 -8.49 -44.39 -5.00
C LEU A 439 -9.11 -44.68 -3.63
N LEU A 440 -10.43 -44.60 -3.54
CA LEU A 440 -11.21 -45.07 -2.39
C LEU A 440 -11.81 -46.44 -2.73
N LEU A 441 -11.23 -47.48 -2.14
CA LEU A 441 -11.67 -48.86 -2.29
C LEU A 441 -12.57 -49.22 -1.09
N THR A 442 -13.86 -49.37 -1.31
CA THR A 442 -14.77 -49.95 -0.30
C THR A 442 -14.64 -51.47 -0.36
N LEU A 443 -14.17 -52.07 0.74
CA LEU A 443 -14.10 -53.52 0.87
C LEU A 443 -15.46 -54.05 1.33
N LEU A 444 -16.01 -54.98 0.57
CA LEU A 444 -17.25 -55.68 0.91
C LEU A 444 -16.93 -56.87 1.81
N ASP A 445 -17.62 -56.91 2.94
CA ASP A 445 -17.51 -57.92 3.99
C ASP A 445 -17.86 -59.33 3.49
N VAL A 446 -16.91 -60.25 3.65
CA VAL A 446 -17.03 -61.68 3.44
C VAL A 446 -16.92 -62.35 4.82
N ASN A 447 -17.58 -63.48 5.01
CA ASN A 447 -17.49 -64.22 6.27
C ASN A 447 -16.14 -64.94 6.39
N ASP A 448 -15.11 -64.19 6.75
CA ASP A 448 -13.69 -64.58 6.75
C ASP A 448 -13.12 -64.74 8.18
N HIS A 449 -13.73 -64.11 9.20
CA HIS A 449 -13.56 -64.45 10.61
C HIS A 449 -14.69 -65.38 11.10
N GLY A 450 -14.87 -65.50 12.42
CA GLY A 450 -15.91 -66.28 13.05
C GLY A 450 -15.97 -66.01 14.56
N PRO A 451 -17.09 -66.34 15.22
CA PRO A 451 -17.43 -65.81 16.53
C PRO A 451 -16.50 -66.31 17.66
N GLU A 452 -15.84 -65.38 18.36
CA GLU A 452 -14.99 -65.67 19.50
C GLU A 452 -15.63 -65.24 20.82
N ALA A 453 -15.48 -66.06 21.87
CA ALA A 453 -15.98 -65.80 23.21
C ALA A 453 -14.90 -65.24 24.13
N GLU A 454 -15.24 -64.18 24.85
CA GLU A 454 -14.45 -63.64 25.96
C GLU A 454 -15.30 -63.52 27.24
N PRO A 455 -14.70 -63.66 28.45
CA PRO A 455 -13.31 -64.00 28.71
C PRO A 455 -12.99 -65.49 28.47
N ARG A 456 -11.75 -65.76 28.03
CA ARG A 456 -11.25 -67.14 27.82
C ARG A 456 -10.90 -67.87 29.12
N ASP A 457 -10.80 -67.15 30.25
CA ASP A 457 -10.55 -67.71 31.57
C ASP A 457 -11.71 -67.35 32.51
N ILE A 458 -12.37 -68.37 33.08
CA ILE A 458 -13.51 -68.23 34.01
C ILE A 458 -13.25 -68.96 35.32
N THR A 459 -13.86 -68.48 36.41
CA THR A 459 -13.73 -69.08 37.74
C THR A 459 -15.11 -69.30 38.34
N ILE A 460 -15.39 -70.52 38.81
CA ILE A 460 -16.75 -70.95 39.21
C ILE A 460 -16.71 -71.76 40.51
N CYS A 461 -17.71 -71.51 41.38
CA CYS A 461 -17.91 -72.25 42.61
C CYS A 461 -18.75 -73.52 42.40
N ASN A 462 -18.37 -74.62 43.04
CA ASN A 462 -19.06 -75.91 42.92
C ASN A 462 -20.44 -75.94 43.61
N ARG A 463 -20.65 -75.10 44.64
CA ARG A 463 -21.92 -75.03 45.39
C ARG A 463 -22.70 -73.78 44.95
N SER A 464 -23.90 -73.98 44.43
CA SER A 464 -24.74 -72.90 43.87
C SER A 464 -23.99 -72.04 42.81
N PRO A 465 -23.50 -72.65 41.71
CA PRO A 465 -22.74 -71.93 40.68
C PRO A 465 -23.56 -70.82 40.04
N GLN A 466 -23.01 -69.61 39.99
CA GLN A 466 -23.60 -68.51 39.20
C GLN A 466 -23.26 -68.66 37.71
N PRO A 467 -24.22 -68.42 36.80
CA PRO A 467 -23.97 -68.45 35.36
C PRO A 467 -22.87 -67.46 34.97
N GLN A 468 -21.94 -67.89 34.11
CA GLN A 468 -20.93 -67.00 33.54
C GLN A 468 -21.45 -66.47 32.21
N ILE A 469 -21.44 -65.15 32.05
CA ILE A 469 -21.83 -64.47 30.82
C ILE A 469 -20.56 -64.24 30.01
N LEU A 470 -20.51 -64.81 28.81
CA LEU A 470 -19.45 -64.61 27.83
C LEU A 470 -19.97 -63.63 26.77
N THR A 471 -19.17 -62.63 26.44
CA THR A 471 -19.42 -61.76 25.28
C THR A 471 -18.88 -62.43 24.03
N VAL A 472 -19.71 -62.60 23.00
CA VAL A 472 -19.24 -63.07 21.70
C VAL A 472 -18.92 -61.86 20.84
N THR A 473 -17.66 -61.76 20.40
CA THR A 473 -17.21 -60.78 19.43
C THR A 473 -16.94 -61.48 18.11
N ASP A 474 -17.34 -60.81 17.04
CA ASP A 474 -17.11 -61.24 15.68
C ASP A 474 -16.62 -59.99 14.91
N ARG A 475 -15.67 -60.17 14.00
CA ARG A 475 -14.98 -59.04 13.33
C ARG A 475 -15.67 -58.61 12.04
N ASP A 476 -16.39 -59.54 11.43
CA ASP A 476 -17.23 -59.34 10.26
C ASP A 476 -18.34 -58.29 10.53
N LEU A 477 -19.05 -57.86 9.49
CA LEU A 477 -20.23 -56.99 9.60
C LEU A 477 -21.55 -57.78 9.55
N PRO A 478 -22.66 -57.23 10.09
CA PRO A 478 -23.98 -57.81 9.87
C PRO A 478 -24.29 -57.88 8.35
N PRO A 479 -24.68 -59.04 7.79
CA PRO A 479 -25.34 -60.17 8.46
C PRO A 479 -24.42 -61.34 8.86
N ASN A 480 -23.11 -61.26 8.62
CA ASN A 480 -22.17 -62.37 8.81
C ASN A 480 -21.93 -62.70 10.28
N THR A 481 -22.19 -61.76 11.20
CA THR A 481 -22.06 -61.96 12.66
C THR A 481 -23.26 -62.70 13.29
N GLY A 482 -24.20 -61.97 13.92
CA GLY A 482 -25.31 -62.54 14.69
C GLY A 482 -26.55 -62.92 13.83
N PRO A 483 -27.44 -63.82 14.32
CA PRO A 483 -27.41 -64.45 15.64
C PRO A 483 -26.54 -65.71 15.68
N PHE A 484 -25.80 -65.86 16.77
CA PHE A 484 -24.89 -66.98 16.99
C PHE A 484 -25.62 -68.27 17.43
N ARG A 485 -24.96 -69.41 17.25
CA ARG A 485 -25.33 -70.71 17.82
C ARG A 485 -24.15 -71.28 18.59
N ALA A 486 -24.42 -71.88 19.75
CA ALA A 486 -23.38 -72.45 20.61
C ALA A 486 -23.57 -73.97 20.77
N GLU A 487 -22.49 -74.72 20.59
CA GLU A 487 -22.41 -76.16 20.78
C GLU A 487 -21.24 -76.49 21.73
N LEU A 488 -21.47 -77.33 22.74
CA LEU A 488 -20.40 -77.85 23.59
C LEU A 488 -19.85 -79.15 23.01
N THR A 489 -18.53 -79.23 22.86
CA THR A 489 -17.84 -80.35 22.21
C THR A 489 -16.88 -81.07 23.17
N HIS A 490 -16.26 -82.16 22.72
CA HIS A 490 -15.20 -82.87 23.46
C HIS A 490 -15.58 -83.28 24.91
N GLY A 491 -16.82 -83.74 25.13
CA GLY A 491 -17.32 -84.14 26.45
C GLY A 491 -17.71 -82.99 27.38
N SER A 492 -17.54 -81.73 26.96
CA SER A 492 -17.89 -80.57 27.81
C SER A 492 -19.38 -80.53 28.17
N GLY A 493 -20.25 -81.02 27.29
CA GLY A 493 -21.70 -81.08 27.52
C GLY A 493 -22.16 -82.02 28.64
N ASP A 494 -21.29 -82.88 29.17
CA ASP A 494 -21.62 -83.80 30.28
C ASP A 494 -21.62 -83.11 31.65
N SER A 495 -21.00 -81.93 31.75
CA SER A 495 -20.90 -81.15 33.01
C SER A 495 -21.32 -79.69 32.86
N TRP A 496 -21.35 -79.18 31.62
CA TRP A 496 -21.67 -77.80 31.29
C TRP A 496 -22.91 -77.72 30.40
N ALA A 497 -23.75 -76.72 30.65
CA ALA A 497 -24.81 -76.30 29.73
C ALA A 497 -24.47 -74.91 29.17
N VAL A 498 -24.92 -74.65 27.95
CA VAL A 498 -24.77 -73.37 27.26
C VAL A 498 -26.13 -72.86 26.80
N GLU A 499 -26.41 -71.59 27.06
CA GLU A 499 -27.60 -70.89 26.62
C GLU A 499 -27.17 -69.63 25.86
N VAL A 500 -27.65 -69.46 24.61
CA VAL A 500 -27.39 -68.24 23.83
C VAL A 500 -28.45 -67.21 24.16
N GLY A 501 -28.04 -65.98 24.50
CA GLY A 501 -28.95 -64.85 24.71
C GLY A 501 -29.65 -64.49 23.39
N SER A 502 -30.96 -64.23 23.44
CA SER A 502 -31.78 -64.11 22.22
C SER A 502 -31.50 -62.87 21.37
N GLU A 503 -30.93 -61.80 21.95
CA GLU A 503 -30.68 -60.52 21.24
C GLU A 503 -29.29 -59.91 21.51
N ASP A 504 -28.66 -60.16 22.66
CA ASP A 504 -27.48 -59.40 23.14
C ASP A 504 -26.10 -59.91 22.68
N GLY A 505 -26.02 -60.90 21.79
CA GLY A 505 -24.73 -61.49 21.37
C GLY A 505 -23.93 -62.14 22.51
N THR A 506 -24.58 -62.48 23.62
CA THR A 506 -23.96 -63.11 24.79
C THR A 506 -24.26 -64.60 24.86
N VAL A 507 -23.30 -65.37 25.39
CA VAL A 507 -23.42 -66.81 25.61
C VAL A 507 -23.25 -67.09 27.10
N THR A 508 -24.27 -67.66 27.72
CA THR A 508 -24.28 -67.97 29.15
C THR A 508 -23.86 -69.41 29.37
N LEU A 509 -22.75 -69.61 30.07
CA LEU A 509 -22.25 -70.93 30.48
C LEU A 509 -22.71 -71.25 31.91
N ARG A 510 -23.24 -72.46 32.13
CA ARG A 510 -23.68 -72.95 33.45
C ARG A 510 -23.09 -74.31 33.77
N LEU A 511 -22.66 -74.50 35.02
CA LEU A 511 -22.24 -75.80 35.55
C LEU A 511 -23.48 -76.58 36.00
N VAL A 512 -23.69 -77.78 35.44
CA VAL A 512 -24.88 -78.62 35.67
C VAL A 512 -24.59 -79.79 36.61
N ALA A 513 -23.38 -80.34 36.54
CA ALA A 513 -22.90 -81.40 37.42
C ALA A 513 -21.76 -80.87 38.30
N PRO A 514 -21.70 -81.23 39.61
CA PRO A 514 -20.59 -80.85 40.45
C PRO A 514 -19.30 -81.54 40.00
N LEU A 515 -18.23 -80.77 39.86
CA LEU A 515 -16.91 -81.24 39.44
C LEU A 515 -15.93 -81.24 40.62
N GLU A 516 -14.81 -81.95 40.50
CA GLU A 516 -13.74 -81.87 41.49
C GLU A 516 -13.01 -80.52 41.38
N PRO A 517 -12.36 -79.99 42.44
CA PRO A 517 -11.67 -78.70 42.37
C PRO A 517 -10.37 -78.75 41.53
N ASP A 518 -10.49 -78.56 40.21
CA ASP A 518 -9.37 -78.50 39.27
C ASP A 518 -9.61 -77.50 38.10
N LEU A 519 -8.66 -77.43 37.17
CA LEU A 519 -8.74 -76.67 35.91
C LEU A 519 -9.31 -77.54 34.79
N TYR A 520 -10.51 -77.19 34.31
CA TYR A 520 -11.17 -77.83 33.18
C TYR A 520 -11.02 -76.99 31.90
N SER A 521 -10.90 -77.65 30.76
CA SER A 521 -10.98 -76.99 29.44
C SER A 521 -12.37 -77.21 28.86
N VAL A 522 -13.15 -76.15 28.73
CA VAL A 522 -14.50 -76.16 28.15
C VAL A 522 -14.38 -75.84 26.67
N TYR A 523 -14.75 -76.78 25.82
CA TYR A 523 -14.63 -76.66 24.35
C TYR A 523 -15.93 -76.14 23.76
N LEU A 524 -16.03 -74.81 23.66
CA LEU A 524 -17.19 -74.08 23.16
C LEU A 524 -17.02 -73.82 21.65
N ARG A 525 -17.83 -74.50 20.83
CA ARG A 525 -17.93 -74.24 19.39
C ARG A 525 -19.03 -73.22 19.17
N LEU A 526 -18.66 -72.05 18.68
CA LEU A 526 -19.61 -71.03 18.23
C LEU A 526 -19.77 -71.10 16.72
N LEU A 527 -20.98 -70.88 16.24
CA LEU A 527 -21.29 -70.70 14.82
C LEU A 527 -22.03 -69.39 14.62
N ASP A 528 -21.72 -68.70 13.55
CA ASP A 528 -22.43 -67.49 13.11
C ASP A 528 -23.69 -67.80 12.31
N ARG A 529 -24.29 -66.77 11.69
CA ARG A 529 -25.48 -66.90 10.84
C ARG A 529 -25.19 -67.65 9.52
N PRO A 530 -24.12 -67.37 8.76
CA PRO A 530 -23.75 -68.17 7.58
C PRO A 530 -23.36 -69.63 7.87
N GLY A 531 -22.99 -69.94 9.12
CA GLY A 531 -22.69 -71.28 9.63
C GLY A 531 -21.20 -71.60 9.74
N LYS A 532 -20.32 -70.59 9.70
CA LYS A 532 -18.90 -70.80 9.95
C LYS A 532 -18.65 -70.94 11.44
N ALA A 533 -17.75 -71.85 11.79
CA ALA A 533 -17.62 -72.37 13.15
C ALA A 533 -16.22 -72.12 13.71
N GLN A 534 -16.17 -71.39 14.82
CA GLN A 534 -14.94 -71.12 15.55
C GLN A 534 -14.94 -71.92 16.87
N LEU A 535 -13.85 -72.62 17.16
CA LEU A 535 -13.70 -73.42 18.37
C LEU A 535 -12.92 -72.64 19.42
N THR A 536 -13.62 -72.14 20.43
CA THR A 536 -13.04 -71.44 21.57
C THR A 536 -12.82 -72.40 22.73
N VAL A 537 -11.62 -72.39 23.29
CA VAL A 537 -11.26 -73.19 24.47
C VAL A 537 -11.24 -72.25 25.67
N ILE A 538 -12.15 -72.47 26.60
CA ILE A 538 -12.31 -71.65 27.81
C ILE A 538 -11.74 -72.42 28.99
N THR A 539 -10.82 -71.82 29.74
CA THR A 539 -10.29 -72.45 30.96
C THR A 539 -11.23 -72.14 32.13
N ALA A 540 -11.83 -73.18 32.70
CA ALA A 540 -12.76 -73.10 33.81
C ALA A 540 -12.09 -73.61 35.08
N ARG A 541 -11.75 -72.70 35.99
CA ARG A 541 -11.25 -73.02 37.33
C ARG A 541 -12.43 -73.30 38.25
N VAL A 542 -12.59 -74.55 38.68
CA VAL A 542 -13.63 -74.97 39.63
C VAL A 542 -13.05 -75.01 41.04
N CYS A 543 -13.78 -74.45 42.02
CA CYS A 543 -13.38 -74.44 43.43
C CYS A 543 -14.54 -74.88 44.34
N ASP A 544 -14.21 -75.49 45.49
CA ASP A 544 -15.20 -75.79 46.53
C ASP A 544 -15.53 -74.54 47.35
N CYS A 545 -16.35 -73.67 46.75
CA CYS A 545 -16.92 -72.46 47.34
C CYS A 545 -18.43 -72.39 47.08
N GLU A 546 -19.11 -71.40 47.68
CA GLU A 546 -20.56 -71.24 47.59
C GLU A 546 -20.95 -69.84 47.08
N GLY A 547 -21.75 -69.77 46.02
CA GLY A 547 -22.22 -68.52 45.42
C GLY A 547 -21.24 -67.89 44.39
N PRO A 548 -21.08 -66.55 44.34
CA PRO A 548 -20.18 -65.89 43.40
C PRO A 548 -18.72 -66.26 43.68
N ALA A 549 -17.91 -66.39 42.63
CA ALA A 549 -16.56 -66.97 42.68
C ALA A 549 -15.45 -66.04 43.26
N GLN A 550 -15.74 -65.33 44.34
CA GLN A 550 -14.82 -64.39 45.01
C GLN A 550 -13.83 -65.07 46.01
N GLY A 551 -13.86 -66.39 46.14
CA GLY A 551 -13.16 -67.14 47.21
C GLY A 551 -12.22 -68.26 46.78
N CYS A 552 -11.88 -68.40 45.49
CA CYS A 552 -10.92 -69.42 45.05
C CYS A 552 -9.50 -69.12 45.58
N PRO A 553 -8.87 -70.01 46.37
CA PRO A 553 -7.46 -69.84 46.70
C PRO A 553 -6.62 -70.01 45.44
N GLN A 554 -5.95 -68.93 44.99
CA GLN A 554 -4.88 -69.10 44.03
C GLN A 554 -3.81 -69.99 44.66
N ARG A 555 -3.60 -71.16 44.06
CA ARG A 555 -2.46 -72.01 44.39
C ARG A 555 -1.22 -71.29 43.89
N SER A 556 -0.63 -70.46 44.75
CA SER A 556 0.69 -69.90 44.53
C SER A 556 1.63 -71.05 44.15
N GLN A 557 2.27 -70.93 42.99
CA GLN A 557 3.35 -71.84 42.65
C GLN A 557 4.36 -71.77 43.79
N PRO A 558 4.82 -72.91 44.34
CA PRO A 558 5.89 -72.86 45.32
C PRO A 558 7.08 -72.20 44.63
N ALA A 559 7.59 -71.12 45.23
CA ALA A 559 8.83 -70.50 44.81
C ALA A 559 9.98 -71.47 45.09
N THR A 560 10.18 -72.42 44.17
CA THR A 560 11.25 -73.40 44.23
C THR A 560 12.55 -72.65 44.01
N ALA A 561 13.37 -72.63 45.06
CA ALA A 561 14.62 -71.92 45.08
C ALA A 561 15.56 -72.42 43.96
N LEU A 562 15.82 -71.55 42.98
CA LEU A 562 16.85 -71.74 41.95
C LEU A 562 17.87 -70.57 41.99
N PRO A 563 18.63 -70.40 43.10
CA PRO A 563 19.62 -69.34 43.27
C PRO A 563 20.93 -69.64 42.51
N PHE A 564 20.86 -70.25 41.32
CA PHE A 564 22.05 -70.66 40.55
C PHE A 564 21.99 -70.42 39.03
N VAL A 565 20.85 -70.03 38.45
CA VAL A 565 20.75 -69.80 36.98
C VAL A 565 20.99 -68.34 36.59
N LEU A 566 20.56 -67.37 37.41
CA LEU A 566 20.76 -65.94 37.15
C LEU A 566 22.24 -65.51 37.21
N ALA A 567 23.05 -66.12 38.08
CA ALA A 567 24.49 -65.92 38.10
C ALA A 567 25.17 -66.49 36.84
N GLY A 568 24.67 -67.61 36.31
CA GLY A 568 25.15 -68.22 35.08
C GLY A 568 24.86 -67.36 33.84
N LEU A 569 23.62 -66.87 33.70
CA LEU A 569 23.24 -65.97 32.60
C LEU A 569 23.99 -64.63 32.65
N GLY A 570 24.16 -64.03 33.84
CA GLY A 570 24.96 -62.82 34.01
C GLY A 570 26.43 -63.02 33.61
N ALA A 571 27.05 -64.14 34.02
CA ALA A 571 28.41 -64.47 33.64
C ALA A 571 28.56 -64.73 32.13
N LEU A 572 27.58 -65.39 31.51
CA LEU A 572 27.60 -65.73 30.07
C LEU A 572 27.40 -64.47 29.21
N LEU A 573 26.54 -63.54 29.64
CA LEU A 573 26.33 -62.26 28.97
C LEU A 573 27.53 -61.31 29.12
N ALA A 574 28.17 -61.30 30.30
CA ALA A 574 29.43 -60.58 30.52
C ALA A 574 30.59 -61.16 29.69
N LEU A 575 30.69 -62.49 29.57
CA LEU A 575 31.68 -63.15 28.72
C LEU A 575 31.47 -62.80 27.23
N LEU A 576 30.23 -62.74 26.78
CA LEU A 576 29.87 -62.31 25.41
C LEU A 576 30.25 -60.85 25.13
N LEU A 577 30.00 -59.95 26.09
CA LEU A 577 30.42 -58.55 26.03
C LEU A 577 31.95 -58.38 25.98
N ILE A 578 32.68 -59.14 26.80
CA ILE A 578 34.16 -59.15 26.78
C ILE A 578 34.69 -59.73 25.46
N LEU A 579 34.07 -60.77 24.91
CA LEU A 579 34.43 -61.35 23.61
C LEU A 579 34.19 -60.36 22.46
N LEU A 580 33.09 -59.60 22.51
CA LEU A 580 32.74 -58.59 21.51
C LEU A 580 33.66 -57.37 21.58
N LEU A 581 34.05 -56.93 22.78
CA LEU A 581 35.09 -55.93 22.99
C LEU A 581 36.47 -56.41 22.51
N LEU A 582 36.83 -57.67 22.75
CA LEU A 582 38.06 -58.27 22.21
C LEU A 582 38.04 -58.35 20.68
N LEU A 583 36.91 -58.70 20.06
CA LEU A 583 36.75 -58.69 18.59
C LEU A 583 36.89 -57.28 18.00
N LEU A 584 36.34 -56.25 18.67
CA LEU A 584 36.54 -54.85 18.28
C LEU A 584 38.00 -54.41 18.46
N PHE A 585 38.70 -54.87 19.50
CA PHE A 585 40.11 -54.55 19.72
C PHE A 585 41.04 -55.28 18.74
N VAL A 586 40.71 -56.51 18.36
CA VAL A 586 41.40 -57.28 17.31
C VAL A 586 41.16 -56.68 15.92
N ARG A 587 39.94 -56.19 15.61
CA ARG A 587 39.68 -55.42 14.38
C ARG A 587 40.40 -54.07 14.32
N ARG A 588 40.85 -53.50 15.45
CA ARG A 588 41.61 -52.24 15.50
C ARG A 588 43.14 -52.39 15.39
N ARG A 589 43.69 -53.60 15.23
CA ARG A 589 45.15 -53.82 15.07
C ARG A 589 45.46 -54.66 13.82
N LYS A 590 46.01 -53.96 12.80
CA LYS A 590 46.27 -54.32 11.37
C LYS A 590 45.19 -53.68 10.47
N VAL A 591 45.48 -52.94 9.39
CA VAL A 591 46.72 -52.82 8.57
C VAL A 591 47.05 -51.35 8.25
N THR A 592 48.35 -51.10 8.18
CA THR A 592 49.14 -49.96 7.70
C THR A 592 48.75 -49.34 6.34
N LYS A 593 49.17 -48.09 6.09
CA LYS A 593 48.95 -47.29 4.86
C LYS A 593 50.03 -47.51 3.76
N GLU A 594 49.76 -46.92 2.58
CA GLU A 594 50.65 -46.51 1.45
C GLU A 594 50.90 -47.51 0.29
N PRO A 595 51.16 -47.06 -0.97
CA PRO A 595 50.98 -45.70 -1.58
C PRO A 595 50.40 -45.62 -3.03
N LEU A 596 49.95 -44.41 -3.41
CA LEU A 596 50.02 -43.70 -4.72
C LEU A 596 49.76 -44.40 -6.10
N LEU A 597 48.78 -43.91 -6.89
CA LEU A 597 48.97 -43.03 -8.09
C LEU A 597 47.65 -42.68 -8.85
N LEU A 598 47.64 -41.52 -9.52
CA LEU A 598 46.58 -40.94 -10.40
C LEU A 598 46.87 -41.25 -11.90
N PRO A 599 45.93 -41.08 -12.88
CA PRO A 599 45.43 -39.79 -13.45
C PRO A 599 43.88 -39.77 -13.66
N GLU A 600 43.17 -38.73 -14.14
CA GLU A 600 43.47 -37.35 -14.57
C GLU A 600 42.20 -36.45 -14.39
N ASP A 601 42.44 -35.22 -13.91
CA ASP A 601 41.89 -33.87 -14.20
C ASP A 601 40.69 -33.69 -15.19
N ASP A 602 39.89 -32.60 -15.13
CA ASP A 602 40.34 -31.19 -15.04
C ASP A 602 39.31 -30.15 -14.52
N THR A 603 39.69 -29.37 -13.49
CA THR A 603 39.23 -27.98 -13.12
C THR A 603 37.74 -27.71 -12.74
N ARG A 604 37.32 -26.76 -11.87
CA ARG A 604 37.89 -25.63 -11.07
C ARG A 604 36.81 -25.03 -10.13
N ASP A 605 36.95 -24.03 -9.24
CA ASP A 605 38.03 -23.44 -8.38
C ASP A 605 37.27 -22.74 -7.21
N ASN A 606 37.41 -23.14 -5.94
CA ASN A 606 38.17 -22.44 -4.87
C ASN A 606 37.83 -20.95 -4.52
N VAL A 607 37.19 -20.74 -3.36
CA VAL A 607 37.43 -19.66 -2.33
C VAL A 607 36.92 -20.25 -0.99
N PHE A 608 37.66 -20.55 0.09
CA PHE A 608 38.61 -19.84 1.00
C PHE A 608 37.98 -18.97 2.13
N TYR A 609 38.57 -19.07 3.33
CA TYR A 609 38.00 -18.80 4.67
C TYR A 609 38.36 -17.42 5.29
N TYR A 610 37.85 -17.20 6.52
CA TYR A 610 38.10 -16.12 7.51
C TYR A 610 37.21 -14.86 7.38
N GLY A 611 36.73 -14.21 8.45
CA GLY A 611 36.75 -14.58 9.88
C GLY A 611 36.87 -13.39 10.85
N GLU A 612 35.74 -12.85 11.32
CA GLU A 612 35.51 -11.77 12.30
C GLU A 612 33.98 -11.80 12.61
N GLU A 613 33.37 -11.42 13.74
CA GLU A 613 33.79 -10.89 15.05
C GLU A 613 32.61 -11.06 16.05
N GLY A 614 32.87 -11.31 17.36
CA GLY A 614 31.86 -11.33 18.45
C GLY A 614 30.90 -12.53 18.52
N GLY A 615 30.35 -12.94 19.67
CA GLY A 615 30.57 -12.51 21.06
C GLY A 615 29.38 -12.84 21.97
N GLY A 616 29.54 -13.73 22.96
CA GLY A 616 28.47 -14.15 23.91
C GLY A 616 27.35 -15.01 23.29
N GLU A 617 26.47 -15.66 24.05
CA GLU A 617 26.46 -15.97 25.50
C GLU A 617 25.52 -17.17 25.75
N GLU A 618 25.84 -17.98 26.75
CA GLU A 618 24.99 -18.91 27.54
C GLU A 618 24.10 -20.01 26.90
N ASP A 619 24.21 -21.21 27.50
CA ASP A 619 23.29 -22.34 27.29
C ASP A 619 21.91 -22.06 27.94
N GLN A 620 20.82 -22.18 27.19
CA GLN A 620 19.48 -22.44 27.76
C GLN A 620 18.75 -23.54 26.97
N ASP A 621 18.47 -24.66 27.65
CA ASP A 621 17.71 -25.78 27.13
C ASP A 621 16.22 -25.42 26.92
N TYR A 622 15.72 -25.53 25.68
CA TYR A 622 14.28 -25.41 25.38
C TYR A 622 13.63 -26.78 25.17
N ASP A 623 12.66 -27.14 26.02
CA ASP A 623 11.85 -28.35 25.86
C ASP A 623 10.72 -28.14 24.82
N LEU A 624 10.93 -28.65 23.61
CA LEU A 624 10.04 -28.48 22.44
C LEU A 624 8.68 -29.22 22.53
N ARG A 625 8.17 -29.52 23.74
CA ARG A 625 6.93 -30.27 23.96
C ARG A 625 5.65 -29.43 24.03
N GLN A 626 5.72 -28.10 23.89
CA GLN A 626 4.54 -27.24 23.91
C GLN A 626 3.98 -26.83 22.53
N LEU A 627 4.70 -27.13 21.43
CA LEU A 627 4.27 -26.75 20.07
C LEU A 627 3.23 -27.70 19.42
N HIS A 628 2.66 -28.63 20.17
CA HIS A 628 1.50 -29.44 19.74
C HIS A 628 0.44 -29.53 20.84
N ARG A 629 -0.51 -28.57 20.83
CA ARG A 629 -1.88 -28.82 21.29
C ARG A 629 -2.83 -28.63 20.12
N GLY A 630 -3.65 -29.65 19.89
CA GLY A 630 -4.45 -29.80 18.68
C GLY A 630 -5.68 -28.89 18.59
N LEU A 631 -6.28 -28.89 17.41
CA LEU A 631 -7.45 -28.12 16.99
C LEU A 631 -8.80 -28.59 17.60
N ASP A 632 -8.75 -29.32 18.73
CA ASP A 632 -9.88 -30.10 19.28
C ASP A 632 -10.55 -29.45 20.49
N ALA A 633 -10.84 -28.14 20.38
CA ALA A 633 -11.61 -27.39 21.39
C ALA A 633 -12.60 -26.41 20.75
N ARG A 634 -13.45 -26.90 19.84
CA ARG A 634 -14.67 -26.20 19.41
C ARG A 634 -15.88 -26.85 20.07
N PRO A 635 -16.81 -26.10 20.71
CA PRO A 635 -18.08 -26.67 21.13
C PRO A 635 -18.93 -26.98 19.88
N GLU A 636 -19.49 -28.20 19.80
CA GLU A 636 -20.38 -28.58 18.71
C GLU A 636 -21.68 -27.76 18.75
N VAL A 637 -21.92 -26.96 17.71
CA VAL A 637 -23.21 -26.30 17.51
C VAL A 637 -24.16 -27.28 16.81
N LEU A 638 -25.10 -27.84 17.58
CA LEU A 638 -26.18 -28.70 17.07
C LEU A 638 -27.12 -27.92 16.13
N LEU A 639 -26.76 -27.87 14.84
CA LEU A 639 -27.64 -27.39 13.77
C LEU A 639 -28.75 -28.41 13.50
N ARG A 640 -29.96 -28.07 13.93
CA ARG A 640 -31.18 -28.82 13.61
C ARG A 640 -31.73 -28.32 12.27
N ASN A 641 -31.72 -29.16 11.24
CA ASN A 641 -32.00 -28.79 9.83
C ASN A 641 -33.44 -28.32 9.50
N ASP A 642 -34.31 -28.16 10.51
CA ASP A 642 -35.76 -27.99 10.31
C ASP A 642 -36.26 -26.53 10.46
N VAL A 643 -35.36 -25.56 10.64
CA VAL A 643 -35.70 -24.13 10.77
C VAL A 643 -34.81 -23.29 9.87
N ALA A 644 -35.42 -22.57 8.93
CA ALA A 644 -34.70 -21.61 8.09
C ALA A 644 -34.09 -20.48 8.97
N PRO A 645 -32.82 -20.09 8.76
CA PRO A 645 -32.18 -19.09 9.58
C PRO A 645 -32.90 -17.74 9.44
N THR A 646 -33.27 -17.13 10.56
CA THR A 646 -33.74 -15.75 10.59
C THR A 646 -32.60 -14.82 10.24
N LEU A 647 -32.57 -14.35 8.98
CA LEU A 647 -31.69 -13.28 8.53
C LEU A 647 -31.95 -12.03 9.37
N LEU A 648 -31.06 -11.73 10.30
CA LEU A 648 -31.02 -10.42 10.96
C LEU A 648 -30.57 -9.38 9.93
N PRO A 649 -31.23 -8.21 9.86
CA PRO A 649 -30.81 -7.15 8.95
C PRO A 649 -29.44 -6.60 9.38
N ALA A 650 -28.58 -6.32 8.40
CA ALA A 650 -27.29 -5.68 8.65
C ALA A 650 -27.46 -4.31 9.35
N PRO A 651 -26.57 -3.92 10.26
CA PRO A 651 -26.65 -2.64 10.95
C PRO A 651 -26.57 -1.47 9.94
N GLN A 652 -27.54 -0.55 10.04
CA GLN A 652 -27.58 0.64 9.19
C GLN A 652 -26.77 1.77 9.83
N TYR A 653 -25.53 1.94 9.37
CA TYR A 653 -24.72 3.11 9.73
C TYR A 653 -25.32 4.39 9.16
N ARG A 654 -25.39 5.43 10.01
CA ARG A 654 -25.95 6.73 9.62
C ARG A 654 -24.89 7.50 8.82
N PRO A 655 -25.22 8.16 7.69
CA PRO A 655 -24.26 9.00 6.97
C PRO A 655 -23.92 10.27 7.77
N ARG A 656 -22.70 10.80 7.59
CA ARG A 656 -22.19 11.96 8.35
C ARG A 656 -23.09 13.20 8.17
N PRO A 657 -23.58 13.82 9.27
CA PRO A 657 -24.36 15.06 9.18
C PRO A 657 -23.49 16.23 8.76
N ALA A 658 -24.08 17.22 8.08
CA ALA A 658 -23.39 18.41 7.59
C ALA A 658 -23.23 19.52 8.65
N ASN A 659 -23.85 19.37 9.83
CA ASN A 659 -23.86 20.34 10.91
C ASN A 659 -22.88 19.91 12.03
N PRO A 660 -21.96 20.78 12.52
CA PRO A 660 -20.93 20.37 13.48
C PRO A 660 -21.47 19.89 14.82
N ASP A 661 -22.56 20.48 15.32
CA ASP A 661 -23.12 20.19 16.64
C ASP A 661 -23.74 18.77 16.73
N ASP A 662 -24.13 18.19 15.58
CA ASP A 662 -24.70 16.84 15.47
C ASP A 662 -23.62 15.74 15.30
N ILE A 663 -22.32 16.09 15.34
CA ILE A 663 -21.24 15.11 15.19
C ILE A 663 -21.12 14.21 16.43
N GLY A 664 -21.37 14.74 17.64
CA GLY A 664 -21.31 13.94 18.88
C GLY A 664 -22.33 12.80 18.90
N THR A 665 -23.58 13.09 18.56
CA THR A 665 -24.66 12.10 18.47
C THR A 665 -24.44 11.11 17.32
N PHE A 666 -23.87 11.56 16.18
CA PHE A 666 -23.45 10.68 15.09
C PHE A 666 -22.35 9.68 15.52
N ILE A 667 -21.42 10.07 16.39
CA ILE A 667 -20.37 9.18 16.90
C ILE A 667 -20.98 8.15 17.86
N GLU A 668 -21.78 8.59 18.84
CA GLU A 668 -22.42 7.70 19.82
C GLU A 668 -23.35 6.67 19.17
N GLU A 669 -24.16 7.08 18.18
CA GLU A 669 -25.08 6.16 17.48
C GLU A 669 -24.35 5.11 16.65
N ASN A 670 -23.28 5.48 15.93
CA ASN A 670 -22.53 4.53 15.10
C ASN A 670 -21.61 3.63 15.93
N LEU A 671 -21.05 4.11 17.04
CA LEU A 671 -20.30 3.28 18.00
C LEU A 671 -21.22 2.18 18.56
N LYS A 672 -22.41 2.58 19.03
CA LYS A 672 -23.42 1.64 19.54
C LYS A 672 -23.93 0.65 18.49
N ALA A 673 -23.91 1.02 17.21
CA ALA A 673 -24.24 0.12 16.10
C ALA A 673 -23.11 -0.89 15.81
N ALA A 674 -21.85 -0.52 16.02
CA ALA A 674 -20.70 -1.41 15.90
C ALA A 674 -20.58 -2.38 17.09
N ASP A 675 -20.74 -1.90 18.34
CA ASP A 675 -20.74 -2.74 19.54
C ASP A 675 -21.86 -3.79 19.55
N ALA A 676 -22.91 -3.57 18.76
CA ALA A 676 -24.06 -4.46 18.61
C ALA A 676 -24.02 -5.32 17.33
N ASP A 677 -22.94 -5.29 16.54
CA ASP A 677 -22.81 -6.06 15.31
C ASP A 677 -22.40 -7.52 15.61
N PRO A 678 -23.29 -8.52 15.39
CA PRO A 678 -22.97 -9.92 15.66
C PRO A 678 -22.06 -10.56 14.59
N THR A 679 -21.65 -9.81 13.56
CA THR A 679 -20.75 -10.27 12.48
C THR A 679 -19.30 -9.78 12.65
N ALA A 680 -19.03 -8.91 13.62
CA ALA A 680 -17.68 -8.49 13.95
C ALA A 680 -16.86 -9.63 14.59
N PRO A 681 -15.58 -9.85 14.19
CA PRO A 681 -14.76 -10.90 14.77
C PRO A 681 -14.36 -10.58 16.22
N PRO A 682 -14.40 -11.56 17.15
CA PRO A 682 -14.17 -11.31 18.57
C PRO A 682 -12.68 -11.31 18.91
N TYR A 683 -12.06 -10.12 18.99
CA TYR A 683 -10.71 -9.94 19.53
C TYR A 683 -10.62 -8.69 20.41
N ASP A 684 -10.95 -8.83 21.69
CA ASP A 684 -10.00 -8.50 22.75
C ASP A 684 -10.32 -9.30 24.02
N SER A 685 -9.37 -10.12 24.47
CA SER A 685 -9.44 -10.80 25.77
C SER A 685 -8.03 -10.95 26.32
N LEU A 686 -7.71 -10.10 27.29
CA LEU A 686 -6.40 -9.85 27.90
C LEU A 686 -5.82 -11.06 28.67
N LEU A 687 -5.43 -12.13 27.96
CA LEU A 687 -4.90 -13.35 28.58
C LEU A 687 -3.75 -14.06 27.84
N VAL A 688 -3.17 -13.43 26.81
CA VAL A 688 -1.94 -13.91 26.16
C VAL A 688 -1.00 -12.73 25.91
N PHE A 689 -0.04 -12.54 26.82
CA PHE A 689 1.26 -11.97 26.49
C PHE A 689 2.27 -13.10 26.59
N ASP A 690 2.98 -13.38 25.50
CA ASP A 690 4.44 -13.45 25.50
C ASP A 690 4.97 -13.54 24.06
N TYR A 691 6.03 -12.80 23.81
CA TYR A 691 6.96 -12.97 22.68
C TYR A 691 6.46 -12.64 21.25
N GLU A 692 6.35 -11.34 20.92
CA GLU A 692 6.69 -10.88 19.57
C GLU A 692 8.10 -10.27 19.55
N GLY A 693 8.90 -10.71 18.58
CA GLY A 693 10.30 -10.31 18.45
C GLY A 693 10.48 -8.94 17.81
N SER A 694 11.67 -8.38 18.00
CA SER A 694 12.12 -7.15 17.36
C SER A 694 12.10 -7.24 15.83
N GLY A 695 11.37 -6.35 15.15
CA GLY A 695 11.62 -6.06 13.72
C GLY A 695 10.40 -5.76 12.85
N SER A 696 9.72 -4.62 13.06
CA SER A 696 8.94 -3.98 12.00
C SER A 696 8.88 -2.47 12.18
N GLU A 697 9.40 -1.71 11.22
CA GLU A 697 9.27 -0.24 11.17
C GLU A 697 7.89 0.14 10.63
N ALA A 698 6.85 -0.08 11.44
CA ALA A 698 5.50 0.38 11.17
C ALA A 698 4.94 1.05 12.44
N THR A 699 4.94 2.40 12.45
CA THR A 699 4.56 3.21 13.60
C THR A 699 3.08 3.04 13.94
N SER A 700 2.77 2.19 14.92
CA SER A 700 1.41 2.00 15.42
C SER A 700 0.93 3.26 16.16
N LEU A 701 -0.30 3.73 15.85
CA LEU A 701 -0.88 4.98 16.34
C LEU A 701 -1.42 4.89 17.79
N SER A 702 -0.78 4.11 18.65
CA SER A 702 -1.29 3.74 19.99
C SER A 702 -0.42 4.24 21.16
N SER A 703 0.54 5.15 20.92
CA SER A 703 1.45 5.69 21.95
C SER A 703 1.25 7.19 22.22
N LEU A 704 0.00 7.63 22.45
CA LEU A 704 -0.35 9.01 22.82
C LEU A 704 -1.02 9.11 24.21
N ASN A 705 -0.68 8.22 25.15
CA ASN A 705 -1.07 8.43 26.56
C ASN A 705 -0.16 7.74 27.60
N SER A 706 1.16 7.84 27.45
CA SER A 706 2.13 7.51 28.51
C SER A 706 3.01 8.73 28.79
N SER A 707 2.52 9.59 29.68
CA SER A 707 3.26 10.76 30.17
C SER A 707 4.28 10.32 31.24
N ASP A 708 5.55 10.17 30.85
CA ASP A 708 6.66 10.21 31.80
C ASP A 708 6.98 11.68 32.15
N SER A 709 7.04 11.98 33.44
CA SER A 709 6.87 13.33 33.99
C SER A 709 8.15 14.14 34.18
N ASP A 710 9.20 13.91 33.38
CA ASP A 710 10.55 14.48 33.62
C ASP A 710 11.33 14.85 32.33
N ARG A 711 10.63 15.27 31.26
CA ARG A 711 11.26 15.97 30.12
C ARG A 711 10.39 17.11 29.61
N ASP A 712 10.94 18.32 29.68
CA ASP A 712 10.35 19.51 29.05
C ASP A 712 10.21 19.26 27.53
N GLN A 713 9.06 19.64 26.99
CA GLN A 713 8.79 19.58 25.55
C GLN A 713 8.80 21.00 25.00
N ASP A 714 9.89 21.33 24.31
CA ASP A 714 10.18 22.62 23.70
C ASP A 714 9.48 22.77 22.35
N TYR A 715 8.29 23.38 22.36
CA TYR A 715 7.42 23.58 21.19
C TYR A 715 7.82 24.75 20.27
N ASP A 716 9.00 25.34 20.46
CA ASP A 716 9.43 26.57 19.78
C ASP A 716 9.50 26.46 18.25
N TYR A 717 9.80 25.25 17.74
CA TYR A 717 9.86 24.95 16.30
C TYR A 717 8.52 25.19 15.57
N LEU A 718 7.39 25.30 16.28
CA LEU A 718 6.09 25.64 15.70
C LEU A 718 6.04 27.09 15.17
N ASN A 719 6.94 27.97 15.60
CA ASN A 719 7.04 29.33 15.06
C ASN A 719 7.57 29.36 13.61
N ASP A 720 8.45 28.42 13.25
CA ASP A 720 9.06 28.35 11.91
C ASP A 720 8.07 27.87 10.83
N TRP A 721 6.96 27.25 11.22
CA TRP A 721 5.98 26.67 10.30
C TRP A 721 4.99 27.71 9.74
N GLY A 722 5.17 28.98 10.11
CA GLY A 722 4.48 30.13 9.53
C GLY A 722 3.26 30.60 10.33
N SER A 723 2.74 31.77 9.92
CA SER A 723 1.82 32.60 10.74
C SER A 723 0.50 31.94 11.18
N ARG A 724 0.10 30.81 10.58
CA ARG A 724 -1.09 30.05 10.98
C ARG A 724 -0.88 29.21 12.24
N PHE A 725 0.37 28.82 12.54
CA PHE A 725 0.71 27.96 13.68
C PHE A 725 1.15 28.74 14.91
N LYS A 726 1.37 30.06 14.78
CA LYS A 726 1.71 30.95 15.90
C LYS A 726 0.76 30.80 17.10
N LYS A 727 -0.55 30.68 16.86
CA LYS A 727 -1.55 30.53 17.93
C LYS A 727 -1.55 29.15 18.62
N LEU A 728 -0.81 28.18 18.08
CA LEU A 728 -0.52 26.89 18.70
C LEU A 728 0.81 26.95 19.46
N ALA A 729 1.82 27.62 18.91
CA ALA A 729 3.06 27.96 19.62
C ALA A 729 2.74 28.75 20.91
N ASP A 730 1.94 29.82 20.83
CA ASP A 730 1.49 30.64 21.96
C ASP A 730 0.66 29.85 23.03
N LEU A 731 0.21 28.62 22.73
CA LEU A 731 -0.66 27.82 23.61
C LEU A 731 0.06 26.64 24.30
N TYR A 732 1.21 26.22 23.74
CA TYR A 732 1.97 25.04 24.20
C TYR A 732 3.46 25.33 24.43
N GLY A 733 4.03 26.35 23.79
CA GLY A 733 5.31 26.94 24.19
C GLY A 733 5.08 27.76 25.46
N GLY A 734 5.51 27.22 26.61
CA GLY A 734 5.34 27.87 27.90
C GLY A 734 6.08 29.20 27.93
N GLY A 735 5.34 30.29 28.12
CA GLY A 735 5.95 31.60 28.31
C GLY A 735 6.68 31.68 29.64
N GLU A 736 8.02 31.78 29.58
CA GLU A 736 8.77 32.50 30.60
C GLU A 736 8.44 33.99 30.45
N ASP A 737 7.97 34.63 31.52
CA ASP A 737 8.16 36.05 31.79
C ASP A 737 8.13 36.24 33.32
N ASP A 738 9.24 36.78 33.86
CA ASP A 738 9.39 37.18 35.26
C ASP A 738 8.66 38.52 35.53
N ASP A 739 7.99 38.60 36.71
CA ASP A 739 7.56 39.76 37.54
C ASP A 739 6.08 39.74 38.02
#